data_AF-A0A1X6ND18-F1
#
_entry.id   AF-A0A1X6ND18-F1
#
_cell.length_a   1.000
_cell.length_b   1.000
_cell.length_c   1.000
_cell.angle_alpha   90.00
_cell.angle_beta   90.00
_cell.angle_gamma   90.00
#
_symmetry.space_group_name_H-M   'P 1'
#
loop_
_entity.id
_entity.type
_entity.pdbx_description
1 polymer ?
#
loop_
_entity_poly.entity_id
_entity_poly.type
_entity_poly.pdbx_seq_one_letter_code
_entity_poly.pdbx_strand_id
1 'polypeptide(L)'
;MVRGLERARELHDALQVAADAKDLNEVKRLLICIRDEVEWSFPLSERVHLPRLVSSVQANVLRGDAALVELARAVHAKLEAQKHVTPENVAERWWTEPELVGSQPEAVTLLFRDATADYEAFGEQEIWADEAVEASVDEPVLNALLRFRVRTNRKYRHPFRPTLNFDVVLPGAGEAAPKRVNINDCDALLVKDVLGRLGAEPSPVVRYVRNDRQNMEADMFTINSVPPWKRELPGWFPPAPASWLTPAPPRSFADPSVVAENGTIVYKQAPLLHYPGDGRNILPGMAAPPAVATHLYVPVHAWGETTTYAMLGPEDCVRPADRLVVPLTDAQARSVLGRTIQFSTAPLPDDAHADGGPPAKRRKKEAGGRRTGLPRQTTAAWGYDPAARVLHCMYPAGWAGTELLLDVGEPGWHCEYGASRRDAFAVNKHHAYWLGVVSSPEDRRLAALGAALQGPGEGGASREQEGEVKKIDIDALAASLNVSEATRVFEVLDDDEMLLGDVQLAKGDLDFECVIEGLKPGVWRSAVSVAGDDRFTEVRLLWAMPGRVDYGAPAALASDTIGGGSGESGAGAGPWEKIGSYSIDSGSTGAIMRSVLDGDVLTDDDIDVESALEMLMDLALDGNVGGGCPAVPGGVVFMGDDGGYAVLGRKDGQGSIVAVAIRMPAFSE
;
A
#
# COMPACT_ATOMS: atom_id res chain seq x y z
N MET A 1 -18.91 -13.48 -30.41
CA MET A 1 -17.61 -12.82 -30.20
C MET A 1 -16.62 -13.06 -31.34
N VAL A 2 -16.50 -14.27 -31.94
CA VAL A 2 -15.61 -14.49 -33.10
C VAL A 2 -15.89 -13.59 -34.31
N ARG A 3 -17.16 -13.31 -34.64
CA ARG A 3 -17.47 -12.28 -35.68
C ARG A 3 -16.87 -10.92 -35.34
N GLY A 4 -16.78 -10.55 -34.06
CA GLY A 4 -16.18 -9.30 -33.61
C GLY A 4 -14.66 -9.31 -33.70
N LEU A 5 -13.99 -10.41 -33.33
CA LEU A 5 -12.53 -10.53 -33.42
C LEU A 5 -12.03 -10.61 -34.87
N GLU A 6 -12.67 -11.45 -35.70
CA GLU A 6 -12.33 -11.56 -37.13
C GLU A 6 -12.58 -10.24 -37.84
N ARG A 7 -13.73 -9.59 -37.59
CA ARG A 7 -14.04 -8.28 -38.16
C ARG A 7 -13.08 -7.21 -37.67
N ALA A 8 -12.71 -7.21 -36.39
CA ALA A 8 -11.72 -6.28 -35.85
C ALA A 8 -10.34 -6.46 -36.50
N ARG A 9 -9.91 -7.70 -36.75
CA ARG A 9 -8.65 -8.00 -37.47
C ARG A 9 -8.74 -7.58 -38.94
N GLU A 10 -9.83 -7.90 -39.62
CA GLU A 10 -10.07 -7.49 -41.00
C GLU A 10 -10.02 -5.97 -41.15
N LEU A 11 -10.72 -5.23 -40.27
CA LEU A 11 -10.74 -3.77 -40.26
C LEU A 11 -9.38 -3.17 -39.85
N HIS A 12 -8.65 -3.81 -38.93
CA HIS A 12 -7.29 -3.42 -38.57
C HIS A 12 -6.36 -3.49 -39.79
N ASP A 13 -6.31 -4.65 -40.44
CA ASP A 13 -5.41 -4.90 -41.56
C ASP A 13 -5.77 -4.03 -42.77
N ALA A 14 -7.07 -3.89 -43.07
CA ALA A 14 -7.54 -3.00 -44.12
C ALA A 14 -7.21 -1.54 -43.85
N LEU A 15 -7.36 -1.07 -42.59
CA LEU A 15 -7.05 0.32 -42.23
C LEU A 15 -5.56 0.60 -42.34
N GLN A 16 -4.71 -0.34 -41.92
CA GLN A 16 -3.26 -0.22 -42.06
C GLN A 16 -2.87 -0.10 -43.55
N VAL A 17 -3.39 -0.98 -44.40
CA VAL A 17 -3.11 -0.95 -45.85
C VAL A 17 -3.57 0.37 -46.49
N ALA A 18 -4.79 0.83 -46.17
CA ALA A 18 -5.31 2.09 -46.70
C ALA A 18 -4.51 3.32 -46.22
N ALA A 19 -4.07 3.30 -44.96
CA ALA A 19 -3.23 4.34 -44.38
C ALA A 19 -1.85 4.41 -45.04
N ASP A 20 -1.20 3.26 -45.27
CA ASP A 20 0.10 3.17 -45.94
C ASP A 20 0.01 3.63 -47.40
N ALA A 21 -1.10 3.32 -48.08
CA ALA A 21 -1.40 3.79 -49.42
C ALA A 21 -1.82 5.27 -49.50
N LYS A 22 -2.07 5.91 -48.35
CA LYS A 22 -2.63 7.28 -48.24
C LYS A 22 -3.96 7.47 -48.97
N ASP A 23 -4.79 6.42 -49.04
CA ASP A 23 -6.13 6.49 -49.63
C ASP A 23 -7.12 7.07 -48.62
N LEU A 24 -7.31 8.38 -48.68
CA LEU A 24 -8.17 9.10 -47.72
C LEU A 24 -9.64 8.69 -47.79
N ASN A 25 -10.14 8.29 -48.95
CA ASN A 25 -11.54 7.86 -49.10
C ASN A 25 -11.75 6.51 -48.43
N GLU A 26 -10.80 5.59 -48.62
CA GLU A 26 -10.87 4.27 -48.01
C GLU A 26 -10.63 4.33 -46.49
N VAL A 27 -9.70 5.16 -46.03
CA VAL A 27 -9.50 5.43 -44.59
C VAL A 27 -10.80 5.96 -43.96
N LYS A 28 -11.49 6.90 -44.61
CA LYS A 28 -12.77 7.43 -44.13
C LYS A 28 -13.83 6.33 -44.04
N ARG A 29 -13.96 5.49 -45.07
CA ARG A 29 -14.91 4.37 -45.09
C ARG A 29 -14.63 3.40 -43.95
N LEU A 30 -13.37 3.02 -43.74
CA LEU A 30 -12.95 2.08 -42.71
C LEU A 30 -13.13 2.63 -41.29
N LEU A 31 -12.84 3.92 -41.06
CA LEU A 31 -13.13 4.57 -39.77
C LEU A 31 -14.63 4.57 -39.46
N ILE A 32 -15.49 4.77 -40.46
CA ILE A 32 -16.96 4.65 -40.30
C ILE A 32 -17.34 3.21 -39.96
N CYS A 33 -16.82 2.21 -40.68
CA CYS A 33 -17.05 0.80 -40.37
C CYS A 33 -16.61 0.44 -38.94
N ILE A 34 -15.43 0.90 -38.50
CA ILE A 34 -14.98 0.69 -37.12
C ILE A 34 -15.93 1.35 -36.12
N ARG A 35 -16.36 2.59 -36.40
CA ARG A 35 -17.30 3.31 -35.55
C ARG A 35 -18.65 2.59 -35.44
N ASP A 36 -19.16 2.00 -36.51
CA ASP A 36 -20.54 1.55 -36.57
C ASP A 36 -20.68 0.03 -36.35
N GLU A 37 -19.67 -0.76 -36.72
CA GLU A 37 -19.74 -2.23 -36.71
C GLU A 37 -18.94 -2.88 -35.59
N VAL A 38 -17.97 -2.17 -34.99
CA VAL A 38 -17.10 -2.75 -33.95
C VAL A 38 -17.61 -2.37 -32.57
N GLU A 39 -17.96 -3.41 -31.82
CA GLU A 39 -18.16 -3.35 -30.37
C GLU A 39 -16.84 -3.69 -29.69
N TRP A 40 -16.14 -2.65 -29.22
CA TRP A 40 -14.82 -2.82 -28.64
C TRP A 40 -14.91 -3.32 -27.21
N SER A 41 -13.96 -4.17 -26.81
CA SER A 41 -13.88 -4.69 -25.45
C SER A 41 -12.43 -4.92 -25.06
N PHE A 42 -12.17 -5.04 -23.76
CA PHE A 42 -10.81 -5.29 -23.26
C PHE A 42 -10.17 -6.57 -23.84
N PRO A 43 -10.86 -7.74 -23.91
CA PRO A 43 -10.27 -8.93 -24.54
C PRO A 43 -9.91 -8.75 -26.02
N LEU A 44 -10.67 -7.93 -26.76
CA LEU A 44 -10.30 -7.55 -28.13
C LEU A 44 -9.06 -6.67 -28.16
N SER A 45 -8.91 -5.76 -27.20
CA SER A 45 -7.75 -4.86 -27.11
C SER A 45 -6.42 -5.56 -26.83
N GLU A 46 -6.43 -6.70 -26.14
CA GLU A 46 -5.24 -7.53 -25.94
C GLU A 46 -4.84 -8.28 -27.22
N ARG A 47 -5.78 -8.50 -28.14
CA ARG A 47 -5.58 -9.31 -29.36
C ARG A 47 -5.43 -8.49 -30.62
N VAL A 48 -5.93 -7.26 -30.64
CA VAL A 48 -5.95 -6.36 -31.79
C VAL A 48 -5.69 -4.93 -31.30
N HIS A 49 -4.63 -4.29 -31.78
CA HIS A 49 -4.22 -2.95 -31.35
C HIS A 49 -4.91 -1.82 -32.15
N LEU A 50 -6.23 -1.94 -32.36
CA LEU A 50 -7.00 -1.02 -33.20
C LEU A 50 -7.00 0.45 -32.71
N PRO A 51 -7.12 0.77 -31.40
CA PRO A 51 -7.11 2.15 -30.92
C PRO A 51 -5.76 2.84 -31.19
N ARG A 52 -4.66 2.09 -31.05
CA ARG A 52 -3.30 2.55 -31.35
C ARG A 52 -3.13 2.81 -32.84
N LEU A 53 -3.66 1.92 -33.68
CA LEU A 53 -3.65 2.11 -35.13
C LEU A 53 -4.42 3.38 -35.52
N VAL A 54 -5.66 3.57 -35.04
CA VAL A 54 -6.47 4.76 -35.32
C VAL A 54 -5.75 6.05 -34.92
N SER A 55 -5.09 6.06 -33.75
CA SER A 55 -4.27 7.20 -33.30
C SER A 55 -3.07 7.46 -34.22
N SER A 56 -2.40 6.41 -34.69
CA SER A 56 -1.26 6.55 -35.62
C SER A 56 -1.66 7.06 -37.01
N VAL A 57 -2.83 6.65 -37.52
CA VAL A 57 -3.40 7.16 -38.78
C VAL A 57 -3.67 8.65 -38.68
N GLN A 58 -4.20 9.11 -37.55
CA GLN A 58 -4.42 10.53 -37.27
C GLN A 58 -3.12 11.36 -37.35
N ALA A 59 -2.02 10.86 -36.80
CA ALA A 59 -0.75 11.60 -36.76
C ALA A 59 -0.04 11.68 -38.14
N ASN A 60 -0.19 10.63 -38.96
CA ASN A 60 0.67 10.41 -40.14
C ASN A 60 -0.02 10.67 -41.48
N VAL A 61 -1.34 10.42 -41.59
CA VAL A 61 -2.04 10.41 -42.89
C VAL A 61 -3.04 11.56 -43.01
N LEU A 62 -3.70 11.93 -41.92
CA LEU A 62 -4.85 12.85 -41.94
C LEU A 62 -4.48 14.34 -41.89
N ARG A 63 -3.19 14.69 -42.04
CA ARG A 63 -2.73 16.10 -41.96
C ARG A 63 -3.36 16.92 -43.08
N GLY A 64 -4.33 17.76 -42.72
CA GLY A 64 -4.98 18.72 -43.63
C GLY A 64 -6.48 18.48 -43.87
N ASP A 65 -7.03 17.34 -43.46
CA ASP A 65 -8.49 17.08 -43.52
C ASP A 65 -9.08 17.10 -42.10
N ALA A 66 -9.61 18.27 -41.71
CA ALA A 66 -10.17 18.49 -40.38
C ALA A 66 -11.33 17.53 -40.07
N ALA A 67 -12.18 17.22 -41.06
CA ALA A 67 -13.33 16.34 -40.85
C ALA A 67 -12.89 14.90 -40.58
N LEU A 68 -11.84 14.44 -41.28
CA LEU A 68 -11.31 13.10 -41.10
C LEU A 68 -10.53 12.95 -39.79
N VAL A 69 -9.83 14.00 -39.34
CA VAL A 69 -9.20 14.06 -38.01
C VAL A 69 -10.23 13.97 -36.88
N GLU A 70 -11.34 14.71 -36.98
CA GLU A 70 -12.44 14.63 -36.00
C GLU A 70 -13.05 13.23 -35.96
N LEU A 71 -13.27 12.59 -37.12
CA LEU A 71 -13.78 11.23 -37.17
C LEU A 71 -12.82 10.24 -36.50
N ALA A 72 -11.53 10.29 -36.80
CA ALA A 72 -10.54 9.42 -36.17
C ALA A 72 -10.49 9.61 -34.65
N ARG A 73 -10.57 10.86 -34.17
CA ARG A 73 -10.63 11.17 -32.74
C ARG A 73 -11.91 10.62 -32.09
N ALA A 74 -13.06 10.78 -32.73
CA ALA A 74 -14.32 10.24 -32.24
C ALA A 74 -14.31 8.70 -32.18
N VAL A 75 -13.73 8.04 -33.18
CA VAL A 75 -13.53 6.58 -33.18
C VAL A 75 -12.61 6.19 -32.03
N HIS A 76 -11.45 6.82 -31.89
CA HIS A 76 -10.52 6.53 -30.80
C HIS A 76 -11.16 6.72 -29.42
N ALA A 77 -11.86 7.85 -29.21
CA ALA A 77 -12.58 8.12 -27.98
C ALA A 77 -13.67 7.09 -27.70
N LYS A 78 -14.42 6.63 -28.72
CA LYS A 78 -15.38 5.53 -28.59
C LYS A 78 -14.69 4.24 -28.14
N LEU A 79 -13.59 3.87 -28.80
CA LEU A 79 -12.86 2.63 -28.47
C LEU A 79 -12.26 2.68 -27.06
N GLU A 80 -11.69 3.80 -26.62
CA GLU A 80 -11.20 3.96 -25.25
C GLU A 80 -12.35 4.00 -24.23
N ALA A 81 -13.48 4.65 -24.54
CA ALA A 81 -14.67 4.62 -23.68
C ALA A 81 -15.25 3.20 -23.55
N GLN A 82 -15.25 2.41 -24.62
CA GLN A 82 -15.70 1.01 -24.62
C GLN A 82 -14.69 0.05 -23.99
N LYS A 83 -13.41 0.42 -23.96
CA LYS A 83 -12.37 -0.30 -23.21
C LYS A 83 -12.59 -0.15 -21.69
N HIS A 84 -13.13 0.98 -21.24
CA HIS A 84 -13.58 1.14 -19.86
C HIS A 84 -14.87 0.34 -19.66
N VAL A 85 -14.72 -0.91 -19.20
CA VAL A 85 -15.87 -1.71 -18.80
C VAL A 85 -16.41 -1.14 -17.48
N THR A 86 -17.66 -0.67 -17.47
CA THR A 86 -18.31 -0.26 -16.23
C THR A 86 -18.65 -1.50 -15.40
N PRO A 87 -18.77 -1.40 -14.06
CA PRO A 87 -19.16 -2.53 -13.22
C PRO A 87 -20.47 -3.20 -13.68
N GLU A 88 -21.43 -2.42 -14.19
CA GLU A 88 -22.72 -2.89 -14.69
C GLU A 88 -22.55 -3.73 -15.96
N ASN A 89 -21.77 -3.23 -16.93
CA ASN A 89 -21.48 -3.95 -18.18
C ASN A 89 -20.71 -5.25 -17.92
N VAL A 90 -19.78 -5.24 -16.96
CA VAL A 90 -19.07 -6.46 -16.55
C VAL A 90 -20.04 -7.46 -15.93
N ALA A 91 -20.88 -7.00 -14.99
CA ALA A 91 -21.84 -7.87 -14.32
C ALA A 91 -22.83 -8.49 -15.32
N GLU A 92 -23.35 -7.71 -16.28
CA GLU A 92 -24.21 -8.22 -17.34
C GLU A 92 -23.50 -9.33 -18.15
N ARG A 93 -22.25 -9.10 -18.56
CA ARG A 93 -21.46 -10.08 -19.33
C ARG A 93 -21.12 -11.35 -18.54
N TRP A 94 -20.92 -11.24 -17.23
CA TRP A 94 -20.59 -12.38 -16.37
C TRP A 94 -21.80 -13.25 -16.06
N TRP A 95 -22.96 -12.62 -15.85
CA TRP A 95 -24.12 -13.26 -15.21
C TRP A 95 -25.32 -13.49 -16.13
N THR A 96 -25.26 -13.05 -17.39
CA THR A 96 -26.31 -13.31 -18.39
C THR A 96 -26.12 -14.69 -19.02
N GLU A 97 -27.12 -15.55 -18.89
CA GLU A 97 -27.21 -16.82 -19.63
C GLU A 97 -27.69 -16.54 -21.06
N PRO A 98 -26.99 -17.02 -22.11
CA PRO A 98 -27.50 -16.96 -23.47
C PRO A 98 -28.86 -17.64 -23.58
N GLU A 99 -29.81 -17.05 -24.30
CA GLU A 99 -31.09 -17.69 -24.58
C GLU A 99 -30.89 -18.99 -25.35
N LEU A 100 -31.74 -19.99 -25.08
CA LEU A 100 -31.79 -21.19 -25.91
C LEU A 100 -32.38 -20.79 -27.27
N VAL A 101 -31.63 -20.98 -28.36
CA VAL A 101 -32.09 -20.61 -29.71
C VAL A 101 -33.40 -21.37 -29.99
N GLY A 102 -34.49 -20.62 -30.10
CA GLY A 102 -35.85 -21.10 -29.85
C GLY A 102 -36.33 -22.30 -30.67
N SER A 103 -37.18 -23.12 -30.04
CA SER A 103 -38.11 -24.09 -30.66
C SER A 103 -37.52 -25.00 -31.76
N GLN A 104 -36.26 -25.37 -31.65
CA GLN A 104 -35.64 -26.40 -32.49
C GLN A 104 -35.98 -27.80 -31.91
N PRO A 105 -36.29 -28.80 -32.75
CA PRO A 105 -36.84 -30.10 -32.31
C PRO A 105 -35.84 -31.01 -31.56
N GLU A 106 -34.54 -30.68 -31.55
CA GLU A 106 -33.50 -31.50 -30.92
C GLU A 106 -32.73 -30.70 -29.84
N ALA A 107 -33.42 -30.41 -28.73
CA ALA A 107 -32.74 -30.02 -27.51
C ALA A 107 -31.99 -31.23 -26.93
N VAL A 108 -30.75 -31.01 -26.50
CA VAL A 108 -29.90 -32.02 -25.87
C VAL A 108 -29.40 -31.50 -24.53
N THR A 109 -29.32 -32.38 -23.54
CA THR A 109 -28.71 -32.07 -22.25
C THR A 109 -27.23 -32.47 -22.28
N LEU A 110 -26.34 -31.50 -22.10
CA LEU A 110 -24.90 -31.73 -21.92
C LEU A 110 -24.58 -31.80 -20.43
N LEU A 111 -23.85 -32.83 -20.00
CA LEU A 111 -23.38 -32.95 -18.62
C LEU A 111 -21.92 -32.49 -18.52
N PHE A 112 -21.67 -31.39 -17.82
CA PHE A 112 -20.32 -30.87 -17.62
C PHE A 112 -19.69 -31.48 -16.37
N ARG A 113 -18.55 -32.15 -16.54
CA ARG A 113 -17.80 -32.80 -15.46
C ARG A 113 -16.45 -32.14 -15.24
N ASP A 114 -16.18 -31.79 -13.99
CA ASP A 114 -14.91 -31.19 -13.60
C ASP A 114 -13.77 -32.22 -13.75
N ALA A 115 -12.79 -31.89 -14.59
CA ALA A 115 -11.56 -32.65 -14.78
C ALA A 115 -10.34 -31.86 -14.32
N THR A 116 -10.52 -30.75 -13.60
CA THR A 116 -9.43 -29.84 -13.23
C THR A 116 -8.32 -30.56 -12.45
N ALA A 117 -8.68 -31.46 -11.53
CA ALA A 117 -7.72 -32.24 -10.73
C ALA A 117 -6.79 -33.15 -11.57
N ASP A 118 -7.18 -33.50 -12.80
CA ASP A 118 -6.34 -34.29 -13.71
C ASP A 118 -5.22 -33.46 -14.36
N TYR A 119 -5.36 -32.13 -14.36
CA TYR A 119 -4.47 -31.20 -15.08
C TYR A 119 -3.76 -30.19 -14.16
N GLU A 120 -4.36 -29.89 -13.01
CA GLU A 120 -3.88 -28.89 -12.06
C GLU A 120 -3.86 -29.47 -10.64
N ALA A 121 -2.90 -29.03 -9.83
CA ALA A 121 -2.74 -29.47 -8.45
C ALA A 121 -3.76 -28.73 -7.55
N PHE A 122 -5.03 -29.11 -7.67
CA PHE A 122 -6.10 -28.68 -6.76
C PHE A 122 -6.28 -29.71 -5.65
N GLY A 123 -6.59 -29.24 -4.44
CA GLY A 123 -6.99 -30.13 -3.34
C GLY A 123 -8.30 -30.86 -3.66
N GLU A 124 -8.51 -32.05 -3.06
CA GLU A 124 -9.71 -32.89 -3.27
C GLU A 124 -11.03 -32.17 -2.93
N GLN A 125 -10.98 -31.12 -2.09
CA GLN A 125 -12.14 -30.33 -1.66
C GLN A 125 -12.68 -29.37 -2.74
N GLU A 126 -12.02 -29.25 -3.89
CA GLU A 126 -12.35 -28.28 -4.94
C GLU A 126 -13.04 -28.85 -6.18
N ILE A 127 -13.33 -30.14 -6.21
CA ILE A 127 -14.01 -30.77 -7.36
C ILE A 127 -15.50 -30.34 -7.36
N TRP A 128 -15.93 -29.68 -8.42
CA TRP A 128 -17.34 -29.29 -8.57
C TRP A 128 -18.20 -30.46 -9.02
N ALA A 129 -19.42 -30.54 -8.47
CA ALA A 129 -20.39 -31.53 -8.90
C ALA A 129 -20.76 -31.33 -10.38
N ASP A 130 -21.16 -32.42 -11.04
CA ASP A 130 -21.60 -32.40 -12.43
C ASP A 130 -22.77 -31.41 -12.61
N GLU A 131 -22.72 -30.61 -13.67
CA GLU A 131 -23.75 -29.61 -14.01
C GLU A 131 -24.39 -29.93 -15.36
N ALA A 132 -25.71 -30.08 -15.38
CA ALA A 132 -26.47 -30.30 -16.60
C ALA A 132 -26.92 -28.98 -17.23
N VAL A 133 -26.71 -28.85 -18.54
CA VAL A 133 -27.11 -27.67 -19.31
C VAL A 133 -27.80 -28.08 -20.59
N GLU A 134 -28.94 -27.44 -20.85
CA GLU A 134 -29.69 -27.58 -22.08
C GLU A 134 -28.99 -26.82 -23.22
N ALA A 135 -28.91 -27.48 -24.37
CA ALA A 135 -28.31 -26.95 -25.57
C ALA A 135 -29.07 -27.37 -26.83
N SER A 136 -28.90 -26.60 -27.90
CA SER A 136 -29.35 -26.99 -29.26
C SER A 136 -28.20 -27.62 -30.02
N VAL A 137 -28.44 -28.69 -30.78
CA VAL A 137 -27.41 -29.37 -31.58
C VAL A 137 -26.70 -28.44 -32.60
N ASP A 138 -27.40 -27.39 -33.06
CA ASP A 138 -26.89 -26.44 -34.05
C ASP A 138 -26.35 -25.14 -33.45
N GLU A 139 -26.37 -24.98 -32.13
CA GLU A 139 -25.77 -23.79 -31.51
C GLU A 139 -24.25 -23.95 -31.30
N PRO A 140 -23.50 -22.84 -31.21
CA PRO A 140 -22.11 -22.88 -30.81
C PRO A 140 -21.94 -23.42 -29.39
N VAL A 141 -20.94 -24.27 -29.17
CA VAL A 141 -20.63 -24.86 -27.85
C VAL A 141 -20.37 -23.79 -26.80
N LEU A 142 -19.81 -22.64 -27.22
CA LEU A 142 -19.64 -21.48 -26.34
C LEU A 142 -20.94 -21.07 -25.64
N ASN A 143 -22.11 -21.13 -26.30
CA ASN A 143 -23.37 -20.74 -25.66
C ASN A 143 -23.75 -21.68 -24.52
N ALA A 144 -23.65 -23.00 -24.74
CA ALA A 144 -23.88 -23.99 -23.70
C ALA A 144 -22.87 -23.84 -22.55
N LEU A 145 -21.59 -23.59 -22.87
CA LEU A 145 -20.54 -23.37 -21.89
C LEU A 145 -20.74 -22.08 -21.07
N LEU A 146 -21.28 -21.01 -21.67
CA LEU A 146 -21.61 -19.77 -20.96
C LEU A 146 -22.78 -19.97 -20.00
N ARG A 147 -23.83 -20.73 -20.38
CA ARG A 147 -24.90 -21.12 -19.45
C ARG A 147 -24.35 -21.94 -18.28
N PHE A 148 -23.52 -22.95 -18.59
CA PHE A 148 -22.81 -23.76 -17.58
C PHE A 148 -21.99 -22.88 -16.63
N ARG A 149 -21.19 -21.97 -17.16
CA ARG A 149 -20.36 -21.03 -16.39
C ARG A 149 -21.20 -20.23 -15.41
N VAL A 150 -22.29 -19.62 -15.86
CA VAL A 150 -23.16 -18.79 -15.01
C VAL A 150 -23.73 -19.62 -13.86
N ARG A 151 -24.33 -20.77 -14.16
CA ARG A 151 -24.96 -21.64 -13.16
C ARG A 151 -23.96 -22.14 -12.11
N THR A 152 -22.79 -22.55 -12.57
CA THR A 152 -21.75 -23.11 -11.71
C THR A 152 -21.11 -22.03 -10.85
N ASN A 153 -20.80 -20.85 -11.42
CA ASN A 153 -20.30 -19.71 -10.63
C ASN A 153 -21.30 -19.26 -9.56
N ARG A 154 -22.61 -19.25 -9.83
CA ARG A 154 -23.62 -18.92 -8.82
C ARG A 154 -23.60 -19.87 -7.62
N LYS A 155 -23.15 -21.12 -7.81
CA LYS A 155 -23.06 -22.14 -6.76
C LYS A 155 -21.75 -22.09 -5.99
N TYR A 156 -20.63 -21.82 -6.67
CA TYR A 156 -19.29 -22.09 -6.13
C TYR A 156 -18.33 -20.90 -6.12
N ARG A 157 -18.73 -19.73 -6.60
CA ARG A 157 -17.86 -18.55 -6.70
C ARG A 157 -18.51 -17.28 -6.19
N HIS A 158 -17.67 -16.37 -5.75
CA HIS A 158 -18.09 -15.03 -5.35
C HIS A 158 -18.54 -14.19 -6.56
N PRO A 159 -19.62 -13.38 -6.47
CA PRO A 159 -20.13 -12.56 -7.58
C PRO A 159 -19.13 -11.57 -8.19
N PHE A 160 -18.12 -11.16 -7.43
CA PHE A 160 -17.06 -10.29 -7.95
C PHE A 160 -15.83 -11.05 -8.44
N ARG A 161 -15.71 -12.36 -8.15
CA ARG A 161 -14.61 -13.24 -8.58
C ARG A 161 -15.15 -14.53 -9.22
N PRO A 162 -15.95 -14.45 -10.30
CA PRO A 162 -16.36 -15.65 -11.03
C PRO A 162 -15.17 -16.29 -11.74
N THR A 163 -15.17 -17.61 -11.92
CA THR A 163 -14.28 -18.25 -12.90
C THR A 163 -14.78 -17.90 -14.30
N LEU A 164 -13.94 -17.33 -15.16
CA LEU A 164 -14.34 -16.94 -16.52
C LEU A 164 -13.87 -17.92 -17.59
N ASN A 165 -12.78 -18.64 -17.34
CA ASN A 165 -12.15 -19.52 -18.32
C ASN A 165 -12.36 -20.99 -17.98
N PHE A 166 -13.03 -21.70 -18.89
CA PHE A 166 -13.27 -23.13 -18.83
C PHE A 166 -12.82 -23.74 -20.14
N ASP A 167 -11.73 -24.50 -20.09
CA ASP A 167 -11.25 -25.19 -21.27
C ASP A 167 -11.91 -26.56 -21.36
N VAL A 168 -12.46 -26.87 -22.52
CA VAL A 168 -13.18 -28.12 -22.75
C VAL A 168 -12.19 -29.20 -23.16
N VAL A 169 -12.30 -30.39 -22.58
CA VAL A 169 -11.49 -31.56 -22.90
C VAL A 169 -12.30 -32.47 -23.81
N LEU A 170 -11.90 -32.53 -25.09
CA LEU A 170 -12.57 -33.36 -26.10
C LEU A 170 -11.67 -34.53 -26.52
N PRO A 171 -12.26 -35.69 -26.88
CA PRO A 171 -11.52 -36.72 -27.59
C PRO A 171 -10.88 -36.16 -28.87
N GLY A 172 -9.62 -36.52 -29.12
CA GLY A 172 -8.94 -36.13 -30.35
C GLY A 172 -9.63 -36.76 -31.56
N ALA A 173 -9.74 -36.03 -32.66
CA ALA A 173 -10.33 -36.55 -33.90
C ALA A 173 -9.37 -37.57 -34.56
N GLY A 174 -9.32 -38.79 -34.03
CA GLY A 174 -8.39 -39.85 -34.44
C GLY A 174 -7.03 -39.84 -33.72
N GLU A 175 -6.85 -39.01 -32.69
CA GLU A 175 -5.64 -38.98 -31.86
C GLU A 175 -5.83 -39.80 -30.58
N ALA A 176 -4.75 -40.41 -30.07
CA ALA A 176 -4.79 -41.28 -28.89
C ALA A 176 -5.00 -40.52 -27.57
N ALA A 177 -4.75 -39.20 -27.54
CA ALA A 177 -4.86 -38.37 -26.34
C ALA A 177 -6.00 -37.34 -26.46
N PRO A 178 -6.69 -37.02 -25.36
CA PRO A 178 -7.68 -35.96 -25.34
C PRO A 178 -7.04 -34.58 -25.57
N LYS A 179 -7.75 -33.70 -26.27
CA LYS A 179 -7.32 -32.33 -26.59
C LYS A 179 -8.09 -31.31 -25.76
N ARG A 180 -7.35 -30.40 -25.12
CA ARG A 180 -7.89 -29.21 -24.43
C ARG A 180 -8.17 -28.12 -25.46
N VAL A 181 -9.41 -27.65 -25.52
CA VAL A 181 -9.89 -26.56 -26.37
C VAL A 181 -10.16 -25.36 -25.49
N ASN A 182 -9.56 -24.21 -25.81
CA ASN A 182 -9.74 -23.02 -25.00
C ASN A 182 -11.17 -22.48 -25.13
N ILE A 183 -11.72 -21.87 -24.08
CA ILE A 183 -13.05 -21.26 -24.12
C ILE A 183 -13.23 -20.30 -25.32
N ASN A 184 -12.17 -19.58 -25.68
CA ASN A 184 -12.20 -18.60 -26.77
C ASN A 184 -12.28 -19.23 -28.16
N ASP A 185 -12.04 -20.53 -28.28
CA ASP A 185 -12.13 -21.28 -29.53
C ASP A 185 -13.43 -22.12 -29.60
N CYS A 186 -14.25 -22.10 -28.54
CA CYS A 186 -15.45 -22.93 -28.45
C CYS A 186 -16.64 -22.41 -29.28
N ASP A 187 -16.59 -21.19 -29.82
CA ASP A 187 -17.64 -20.70 -30.72
C ASP A 187 -17.46 -21.15 -32.18
N ALA A 188 -16.27 -21.67 -32.53
CA ALA A 188 -16.01 -22.33 -33.81
C ALA A 188 -16.53 -23.78 -33.86
N LEU A 189 -16.98 -24.33 -32.74
CA LEU A 189 -17.51 -25.69 -32.63
C LEU A 189 -19.02 -25.66 -32.41
N LEU A 190 -19.77 -26.49 -33.15
CA LEU A 190 -21.19 -26.71 -32.89
C LEU A 190 -21.37 -27.85 -31.88
N VAL A 191 -22.48 -27.83 -31.15
CA VAL A 191 -22.82 -28.88 -30.19
C VAL A 191 -22.82 -30.26 -30.85
N LYS A 192 -23.39 -30.40 -32.06
CA LYS A 192 -23.35 -31.67 -32.82
C LYS A 192 -21.94 -32.18 -33.11
N ASP A 193 -20.96 -31.29 -33.31
CA ASP A 193 -19.57 -31.69 -33.55
C ASP A 193 -18.94 -32.27 -32.28
N VAL A 194 -19.28 -31.70 -31.12
CA VAL A 194 -18.88 -32.21 -29.80
C VAL A 194 -19.54 -33.56 -29.53
N LEU A 195 -20.85 -33.69 -29.77
CA LEU A 195 -21.57 -34.95 -29.62
C LEU A 195 -20.95 -36.06 -30.50
N GLY A 196 -20.62 -35.75 -31.76
CA GLY A 196 -19.96 -36.69 -32.66
C GLY A 196 -18.60 -37.17 -32.15
N ARG A 197 -17.87 -36.34 -31.40
CA ARG A 197 -16.59 -36.71 -30.78
C ARG A 197 -16.75 -37.50 -29.48
N LEU A 198 -17.78 -37.22 -28.69
CA LEU A 198 -18.07 -37.91 -27.43
C LEU A 198 -18.66 -39.32 -27.66
N GLY A 199 -19.27 -39.56 -28.82
CA GLY A 199 -19.88 -40.84 -29.16
C GLY A 199 -21.34 -40.96 -28.71
N ALA A 200 -21.96 -42.11 -28.97
CA ALA A 200 -23.39 -42.35 -28.78
C ALA A 200 -23.77 -42.72 -27.33
N GLU A 201 -23.27 -41.98 -26.34
CA GLU A 201 -23.74 -42.14 -24.96
C GLU A 201 -25.08 -41.43 -24.74
N PRO A 202 -25.98 -42.01 -23.91
CA PRO A 202 -27.30 -41.44 -23.64
C PRO A 202 -27.26 -40.11 -22.88
N SER A 203 -26.11 -39.74 -22.30
CA SER A 203 -25.88 -38.44 -21.66
C SER A 203 -24.44 -38.00 -21.93
N PRO A 204 -24.19 -37.22 -22.99
CA PRO A 204 -22.84 -36.86 -23.41
C PRO A 204 -22.14 -36.04 -22.31
N VAL A 205 -21.04 -36.58 -21.79
CA VAL A 205 -20.25 -35.95 -20.73
C VAL A 205 -19.15 -35.09 -21.33
N VAL A 206 -19.26 -33.77 -21.14
CA VAL A 206 -18.25 -32.78 -21.52
C VAL A 206 -17.32 -32.56 -20.33
N ARG A 207 -16.07 -33.01 -20.43
CA ARG A 207 -15.05 -32.73 -19.40
C ARG A 207 -14.53 -31.32 -19.55
N TYR A 208 -14.25 -30.62 -18.45
CA TYR A 208 -13.66 -29.28 -18.48
C TYR A 208 -12.53 -29.12 -17.47
N VAL A 209 -11.64 -28.16 -17.75
CA VAL A 209 -10.58 -27.70 -16.84
C VAL A 209 -10.79 -26.22 -16.59
N ARG A 210 -10.93 -25.86 -15.31
CA ARG A 210 -11.02 -24.46 -14.88
C ARG A 210 -9.65 -23.81 -15.00
N ASN A 211 -9.62 -22.56 -15.44
CA ASN A 211 -8.39 -21.76 -15.44
C ASN A 211 -8.60 -20.48 -14.65
N ASP A 212 -8.47 -20.60 -13.33
CA ASP A 212 -8.67 -19.48 -12.41
C ASP A 212 -7.51 -18.48 -12.43
N ARG A 213 -6.32 -18.88 -12.93
CA ARG A 213 -5.15 -17.99 -13.05
C ARG A 213 -5.22 -17.03 -14.22
N GLN A 214 -5.98 -17.34 -15.26
CA GLN A 214 -6.13 -16.47 -16.44
C GLN A 214 -7.31 -15.49 -16.33
N ASN A 215 -7.74 -15.18 -15.10
CA ASN A 215 -8.93 -14.39 -14.85
C ASN A 215 -8.68 -12.87 -14.79
N MET A 216 -7.86 -12.38 -15.72
CA MET A 216 -7.42 -10.97 -15.75
C MET A 216 -8.58 -9.97 -15.79
N GLU A 217 -9.69 -10.32 -16.44
CA GLU A 217 -10.88 -9.46 -16.48
C GLU A 217 -11.49 -9.27 -15.08
N ALA A 218 -11.51 -10.31 -14.24
CA ALA A 218 -11.92 -10.18 -12.84
C ALA A 218 -10.88 -9.42 -12.00
N ASP A 219 -9.59 -9.52 -12.34
CA ASP A 219 -8.52 -8.76 -11.69
C ASP A 219 -8.61 -7.26 -11.94
N MET A 220 -9.00 -6.84 -13.14
CA MET A 220 -8.89 -5.45 -13.56
C MET A 220 -10.15 -4.60 -13.38
N PHE A 221 -11.36 -5.16 -13.53
CA PHE A 221 -12.51 -4.29 -13.90
C PHE A 221 -13.57 -4.00 -12.82
N THR A 222 -13.71 -4.80 -11.75
CA THR A 222 -14.86 -4.61 -10.84
C THR A 222 -14.51 -4.42 -9.37
N ILE A 223 -13.45 -5.06 -8.89
CA ILE A 223 -13.16 -5.08 -7.46
C ILE A 223 -12.30 -3.89 -7.05
N ASN A 224 -11.27 -3.58 -7.83
CA ASN A 224 -10.30 -2.57 -7.42
C ASN A 224 -10.82 -1.13 -7.61
N SER A 225 -11.85 -0.93 -8.44
CA SER A 225 -12.41 0.39 -8.75
C SER A 225 -13.53 0.82 -7.80
N VAL A 226 -14.23 -0.12 -7.15
CA VAL A 226 -15.32 0.18 -6.22
C VAL A 226 -14.94 -0.25 -4.81
N PRO A 227 -14.88 0.67 -3.83
CA PRO A 227 -14.49 0.31 -2.48
C PRO A 227 -15.54 -0.62 -1.83
N PRO A 228 -15.13 -1.56 -0.95
CA PRO A 228 -16.01 -2.60 -0.41
C PRO A 228 -17.33 -2.10 0.19
N TRP A 229 -17.32 -0.97 0.89
CA TRP A 229 -18.53 -0.37 1.51
C TRP A 229 -19.52 0.26 0.52
N LYS A 230 -19.17 0.37 -0.77
CA LYS A 230 -20.07 0.84 -1.84
C LYS A 230 -20.55 -0.29 -2.78
N ARG A 231 -20.06 -1.51 -2.58
CA ARG A 231 -20.40 -2.64 -3.45
C ARG A 231 -21.83 -3.11 -3.19
N GLU A 232 -22.46 -3.65 -4.23
CA GLU A 232 -23.79 -4.26 -4.16
C GLU A 232 -23.72 -5.71 -4.63
N LEU A 233 -24.26 -6.63 -3.83
CA LEU A 233 -24.34 -8.04 -4.18
C LEU A 233 -25.61 -8.33 -4.98
N PRO A 234 -25.54 -9.22 -5.98
CA PRO A 234 -26.72 -9.58 -6.75
C PRO A 234 -27.72 -10.37 -5.90
N GLY A 235 -29.01 -10.22 -6.17
CA GLY A 235 -30.08 -10.83 -5.36
C GLY A 235 -30.12 -12.35 -5.32
N TRP A 236 -29.38 -13.04 -6.21
CA TRP A 236 -29.22 -14.50 -6.18
C TRP A 236 -28.13 -14.96 -5.20
N PHE A 237 -27.25 -14.07 -4.75
CA PHE A 237 -26.18 -14.41 -3.82
C PHE A 237 -26.71 -14.33 -2.38
N PRO A 238 -26.64 -15.43 -1.60
CA PRO A 238 -27.19 -15.44 -0.26
C PRO A 238 -26.54 -14.38 0.65
N PRO A 239 -27.30 -13.78 1.59
CA PRO A 239 -26.72 -12.90 2.59
C PRO A 239 -25.82 -13.67 3.57
N ALA A 240 -25.09 -12.93 4.40
CA ALA A 240 -24.27 -13.52 5.45
C ALA A 240 -25.13 -14.39 6.39
N PRO A 241 -24.74 -15.63 6.69
CA PRO A 241 -25.42 -16.47 7.66
C PRO A 241 -25.54 -15.81 9.03
N ALA A 242 -26.67 -16.04 9.71
CA ALA A 242 -26.89 -15.54 11.07
C ALA A 242 -25.93 -16.16 12.11
N SER A 243 -25.24 -17.26 11.76
CA SER A 243 -24.21 -17.88 12.60
C SER A 243 -22.90 -17.10 12.62
N TRP A 244 -22.69 -16.16 11.69
CA TRP A 244 -21.51 -15.31 11.69
C TRP A 244 -21.58 -14.29 12.83
N LEU A 245 -20.40 -13.97 13.37
CA LEU A 245 -20.23 -13.11 14.52
C LEU A 245 -20.38 -11.65 14.11
N THR A 246 -21.15 -10.90 14.89
CA THR A 246 -21.18 -9.44 14.79
C THR A 246 -20.01 -8.86 15.58
N PRO A 247 -18.98 -8.31 14.93
CA PRO A 247 -17.84 -7.73 15.63
C PRO A 247 -18.23 -6.49 16.42
N ALA A 248 -17.46 -6.19 17.48
CA ALA A 248 -17.64 -4.97 18.25
C ALA A 248 -17.12 -3.75 17.47
N PRO A 249 -17.90 -2.65 17.35
CA PRO A 249 -17.47 -1.46 16.65
C PRO A 249 -16.24 -0.80 17.31
N PRO A 250 -15.39 -0.12 16.52
CA PRO A 250 -14.48 0.89 17.05
C PRO A 250 -15.22 1.92 17.90
N ARG A 251 -14.55 2.48 18.92
CA ARG A 251 -15.19 3.42 19.86
C ARG A 251 -15.67 4.67 19.12
N SER A 252 -14.82 5.21 18.25
CA SER A 252 -15.12 6.38 17.42
C SER A 252 -16.18 6.12 16.36
N PHE A 253 -16.44 4.85 16.02
CA PHE A 253 -17.55 4.48 15.13
C PHE A 253 -18.88 4.42 15.90
N ALA A 254 -18.85 3.96 17.16
CA ALA A 254 -20.04 3.86 18.00
C ALA A 254 -20.45 5.21 18.63
N ASP A 255 -19.54 6.17 18.72
CA ASP A 255 -19.79 7.47 19.34
C ASP A 255 -20.40 8.47 18.34
N PRO A 256 -21.66 8.92 18.56
CA PRO A 256 -22.34 9.84 17.65
C PRO A 256 -21.77 11.27 17.68
N SER A 257 -20.91 11.61 18.65
CA SER A 257 -20.25 12.91 18.72
C SER A 257 -19.07 13.06 17.76
N VAL A 258 -18.58 11.94 17.21
CA VAL A 258 -17.51 11.93 16.21
C VAL A 258 -18.09 12.30 14.85
N VAL A 259 -17.77 13.50 14.38
CA VAL A 259 -18.15 13.98 13.05
C VAL A 259 -16.98 13.82 12.09
N ALA A 260 -17.24 13.25 10.92
CA ALA A 260 -16.23 13.12 9.88
C ALA A 260 -15.88 14.51 9.30
N GLU A 261 -14.76 15.06 9.72
CA GLU A 261 -14.21 16.29 9.15
C GLU A 261 -13.26 15.97 7.99
N ASN A 262 -13.15 16.90 7.04
CA ASN A 262 -12.31 16.70 5.87
C ASN A 262 -10.84 16.53 6.29
N GLY A 263 -10.24 15.39 5.95
CA GLY A 263 -8.88 15.01 6.33
C GLY A 263 -8.73 14.22 7.61
N THR A 264 -9.83 13.88 8.28
CA THR A 264 -9.79 12.95 9.42
C THR A 264 -9.85 11.49 8.99
N ILE A 265 -9.29 10.61 9.84
CA ILE A 265 -9.41 9.16 9.72
C ILE A 265 -10.70 8.73 10.41
N VAL A 266 -11.62 8.12 9.67
CA VAL A 266 -12.86 7.56 10.19
C VAL A 266 -12.99 6.09 9.82
N TYR A 267 -13.91 5.36 10.45
CA TYR A 267 -14.19 3.97 10.08
C TYR A 267 -15.40 3.88 9.15
N LYS A 268 -15.29 3.03 8.13
CA LYS A 268 -16.43 2.53 7.34
C LYS A 268 -16.69 1.08 7.71
N GLN A 269 -17.97 0.77 7.89
CA GLN A 269 -18.42 -0.59 8.00
C GLN A 269 -18.63 -1.16 6.59
N ALA A 270 -17.98 -2.28 6.29
CA ALA A 270 -18.12 -2.98 5.02
C ALA A 270 -18.52 -4.45 5.29
N PRO A 271 -19.66 -4.94 4.77
CA PRO A 271 -20.03 -6.35 4.89
C PRO A 271 -18.90 -7.27 4.42
N LEU A 272 -18.66 -8.40 5.12
CA LEU A 272 -17.55 -9.29 4.78
C LEU A 272 -17.73 -9.86 3.36
N LEU A 273 -18.96 -10.19 2.98
CA LEU A 273 -19.29 -10.64 1.62
C LEU A 273 -19.08 -9.57 0.54
N HIS A 274 -18.75 -8.33 0.89
CA HIS A 274 -18.31 -7.38 -0.13
C HIS A 274 -16.82 -7.55 -0.46
N TYR A 275 -16.09 -8.33 0.32
CA TYR A 275 -14.72 -8.73 0.07
C TYR A 275 -14.71 -10.08 -0.64
N PRO A 276 -14.32 -10.11 -1.92
CA PRO A 276 -14.45 -11.32 -2.70
C PRO A 276 -13.31 -12.31 -2.44
N GLY A 277 -12.22 -11.86 -1.80
CA GLY A 277 -11.06 -12.70 -1.59
C GLY A 277 -10.45 -13.17 -2.91
N ASP A 278 -10.09 -14.45 -2.95
CA ASP A 278 -9.77 -15.20 -4.17
C ASP A 278 -11.01 -15.66 -4.97
N GLY A 279 -12.22 -15.43 -4.43
CA GLY A 279 -13.50 -15.86 -5.00
C GLY A 279 -14.03 -17.19 -4.47
N ARG A 280 -13.31 -17.84 -3.55
CA ARG A 280 -13.59 -19.18 -3.06
C ARG A 280 -13.72 -19.25 -1.54
N ASN A 281 -12.92 -18.46 -0.82
CA ASN A 281 -12.79 -18.60 0.64
C ASN A 281 -13.84 -17.84 1.43
N ILE A 282 -14.42 -16.78 0.87
CA ILE A 282 -15.42 -15.93 1.54
C ILE A 282 -16.77 -16.13 0.85
N LEU A 283 -17.48 -17.19 1.26
CA LEU A 283 -18.79 -17.56 0.72
C LEU A 283 -19.79 -17.78 1.86
N PRO A 284 -21.09 -17.49 1.67
CA PRO A 284 -22.12 -17.74 2.69
C PRO A 284 -22.17 -19.20 3.15
N GLY A 285 -21.86 -20.14 2.27
CA GLY A 285 -21.89 -21.59 2.55
C GLY A 285 -20.58 -22.18 3.07
N MET A 286 -19.56 -21.36 3.39
CA MET A 286 -18.25 -21.87 3.80
C MET A 286 -18.32 -22.60 5.16
N ALA A 287 -17.59 -23.71 5.27
CA ALA A 287 -17.53 -24.52 6.49
C ALA A 287 -16.38 -24.14 7.43
N ALA A 288 -15.36 -23.45 6.91
CA ALA A 288 -14.20 -22.98 7.65
C ALA A 288 -13.82 -21.56 7.18
N PRO A 289 -13.30 -20.70 8.09
CA PRO A 289 -13.12 -20.96 9.52
C PRO A 289 -14.46 -20.98 10.29
N PRO A 290 -14.53 -21.62 11.47
CA PRO A 290 -15.76 -21.73 12.26
C PRO A 290 -16.21 -20.42 12.91
N ALA A 291 -15.29 -19.47 13.14
CA ALA A 291 -15.61 -18.14 13.62
C ALA A 291 -15.36 -17.12 12.50
N VAL A 292 -16.39 -16.39 12.10
CA VAL A 292 -16.38 -15.50 10.93
C VAL A 292 -17.05 -14.19 11.29
N ALA A 293 -16.47 -13.06 10.94
CA ALA A 293 -17.09 -11.75 11.12
C ALA A 293 -18.16 -11.47 10.04
N THR A 294 -19.27 -10.87 10.41
CA THR A 294 -20.30 -10.42 9.45
C THR A 294 -19.84 -9.24 8.58
N HIS A 295 -18.94 -8.42 9.11
CA HIS A 295 -18.44 -7.22 8.46
C HIS A 295 -17.06 -6.84 9.01
N LEU A 296 -16.40 -5.93 8.31
CA LEU A 296 -15.12 -5.35 8.70
C LEU A 296 -15.29 -3.85 8.96
N TYR A 297 -14.60 -3.34 9.97
CA TYR A 297 -14.43 -1.91 10.19
C TYR A 297 -13.10 -1.46 9.58
N VAL A 298 -13.20 -0.73 8.47
CA VAL A 298 -12.05 -0.30 7.69
C VAL A 298 -11.79 1.18 7.90
N PRO A 299 -10.56 1.56 8.28
CA PRO A 299 -10.17 2.95 8.41
C PRO A 299 -10.00 3.59 7.03
N VAL A 300 -10.51 4.82 6.91
CA VAL A 300 -10.55 5.56 5.65
C VAL A 300 -10.23 7.04 5.89
N HIS A 301 -9.66 7.69 4.89
CA HIS A 301 -9.57 9.15 4.87
C HIS A 301 -10.88 9.75 4.36
N ALA A 302 -11.41 10.72 5.09
CA ALA A 302 -12.50 11.56 4.63
C ALA A 302 -11.96 12.73 3.77
N TRP A 303 -11.53 12.50 2.53
CA TRP A 303 -11.06 13.55 1.60
C TRP A 303 -11.89 13.61 0.32
N GLY A 304 -13.01 14.34 0.30
CA GLY A 304 -13.88 14.39 -0.88
C GLY A 304 -14.41 13.02 -1.31
N GLU A 305 -13.60 12.23 -2.02
CA GLU A 305 -13.75 10.79 -2.18
C GLU A 305 -13.08 10.00 -1.04
N THR A 306 -13.86 9.20 -0.33
CA THR A 306 -13.35 8.34 0.74
C THR A 306 -12.46 7.22 0.19
N THR A 307 -11.20 7.18 0.62
CA THR A 307 -10.22 6.14 0.28
C THR A 307 -9.76 5.38 1.53
N THR A 308 -9.37 4.12 1.37
CA THR A 308 -8.79 3.34 2.47
C THR A 308 -7.48 3.95 2.93
N TYR A 309 -7.30 4.01 4.25
CA TYR A 309 -6.07 4.50 4.85
C TYR A 309 -5.08 3.35 5.08
N ALA A 310 -3.85 3.50 4.58
CA ALA A 310 -2.83 2.44 4.64
C ALA A 310 -2.19 2.28 6.02
N MET A 311 -2.37 3.25 6.94
CA MET A 311 -1.87 3.21 8.33
C MET A 311 -0.39 2.87 8.41
N LEU A 312 0.42 3.68 7.73
CA LEU A 312 1.86 3.46 7.59
C LEU A 312 2.68 4.43 8.46
N GLY A 313 2.05 5.44 9.06
CA GLY A 313 2.74 6.43 9.89
C GLY A 313 3.10 5.89 11.28
N PRO A 314 4.15 6.42 11.93
CA PRO A 314 4.47 6.13 13.33
C PRO A 314 3.27 6.33 14.28
N GLU A 315 2.48 7.37 14.04
CA GLU A 315 1.26 7.72 14.78
C GLU A 315 0.10 6.73 14.61
N ASP A 316 0.18 5.85 13.60
CA ASP A 316 -0.80 4.80 13.34
C ASP A 316 -0.40 3.46 13.97
N CYS A 317 0.78 3.39 14.57
CA CYS A 317 1.27 2.17 15.16
C CYS A 317 0.43 1.78 16.37
N VAL A 318 0.22 0.47 16.51
CA VAL A 318 -0.37 -0.09 17.72
C VAL A 318 0.57 0.22 18.89
N ARG A 319 0.03 0.96 19.88
CA ARG A 319 0.74 1.33 21.10
C ARG A 319 1.21 0.08 21.85
N PRO A 320 2.37 0.11 22.52
CA PRO A 320 2.87 -1.03 23.28
C PRO A 320 1.83 -1.68 24.21
N ALA A 321 1.05 -0.88 24.93
CA ALA A 321 0.02 -1.35 25.86
C ALA A 321 -1.15 -2.10 25.19
N ASP A 322 -1.39 -1.87 23.89
CA ASP A 322 -2.49 -2.47 23.13
C ASP A 322 -2.03 -3.70 22.32
N ARG A 323 -0.75 -4.08 22.43
CA ARG A 323 -0.17 -5.24 21.72
C ARG A 323 -0.57 -6.54 22.41
N LEU A 324 -1.06 -7.47 21.62
CA LEU A 324 -1.30 -8.86 21.99
C LEU A 324 -0.09 -9.69 21.58
N VAL A 325 0.64 -10.21 22.56
CA VAL A 325 1.83 -11.06 22.37
C VAL A 325 1.40 -12.50 22.10
N VAL A 326 1.92 -13.08 21.02
CA VAL A 326 1.64 -14.48 20.62
C VAL A 326 2.41 -15.43 21.56
N PRO A 327 1.79 -16.52 22.06
CA PRO A 327 0.53 -17.14 21.63
C PRO A 327 -0.74 -16.48 22.20
N LEU A 328 -1.74 -16.26 21.33
CA LEU A 328 -3.02 -15.66 21.73
C LEU A 328 -4.02 -16.70 22.24
N THR A 329 -4.75 -16.37 23.30
CA THR A 329 -5.94 -17.14 23.71
C THR A 329 -7.06 -17.02 22.66
N ASP A 330 -7.98 -17.99 22.63
CA ASP A 330 -9.15 -17.95 21.75
C ASP A 330 -9.98 -16.67 21.93
N ALA A 331 -10.08 -16.16 23.16
CA ALA A 331 -10.78 -14.93 23.46
C ALA A 331 -10.08 -13.72 22.83
N GLN A 332 -8.76 -13.63 22.94
CA GLN A 332 -7.96 -12.58 22.31
C GLN A 332 -8.05 -12.66 20.78
N ALA A 333 -7.90 -13.85 20.19
CA ALA A 333 -8.02 -14.04 18.75
C ALA A 333 -9.42 -13.67 18.21
N ARG A 334 -10.50 -14.01 18.96
CA ARG A 334 -11.87 -13.59 18.59
C ARG A 334 -12.09 -12.10 18.75
N SER A 335 -11.42 -11.44 19.71
CA SER A 335 -11.60 -10.01 19.98
C SER A 335 -11.15 -9.10 18.83
N VAL A 336 -10.25 -9.59 17.96
CA VAL A 336 -9.73 -8.84 16.82
C VAL A 336 -10.51 -9.08 15.52
N LEU A 337 -11.49 -9.99 15.51
CA LEU A 337 -12.31 -10.26 14.33
C LEU A 337 -13.13 -9.03 13.93
N GLY A 338 -13.20 -8.78 12.63
CA GLY A 338 -13.88 -7.62 12.07
C GLY A 338 -13.09 -6.32 12.15
N ARG A 339 -11.82 -6.36 12.59
CA ARG A 339 -10.98 -5.19 12.80
C ARG A 339 -9.76 -5.20 11.88
N THR A 340 -9.31 -4.01 11.50
CA THR A 340 -7.95 -3.81 10.99
C THR A 340 -6.96 -3.99 12.14
N ILE A 341 -5.97 -4.84 11.92
CA ILE A 341 -4.88 -5.15 12.84
C ILE A 341 -3.54 -4.80 12.20
N GLN A 342 -2.60 -4.43 13.05
CA GLN A 342 -1.19 -4.38 12.71
C GLN A 342 -0.50 -5.58 13.36
N PHE A 343 0.44 -6.21 12.66
CA PHE A 343 1.25 -7.29 13.22
C PHE A 343 2.72 -7.13 12.85
N SER A 344 3.58 -7.76 13.65
CA SER A 344 5.01 -7.79 13.44
C SER A 344 5.53 -9.22 13.37
N THR A 345 6.35 -9.47 12.37
CA THR A 345 7.14 -10.70 12.22
C THR A 345 8.50 -10.60 12.94
N ALA A 346 8.75 -9.49 13.65
CA ALA A 346 9.92 -9.28 14.49
C ALA A 346 9.52 -9.15 15.98
N PRO A 347 10.35 -9.66 16.90
CA PRO A 347 10.11 -9.56 18.33
C PRO A 347 10.16 -8.10 18.81
N LEU A 348 9.59 -7.84 19.99
CA LEU A 348 9.71 -6.54 20.64
C LEU A 348 11.17 -6.32 21.11
N PRO A 349 11.70 -5.09 21.07
CA PRO A 349 13.08 -4.78 21.45
C PRO A 349 13.50 -5.26 22.86
N ASP A 350 12.55 -5.47 23.78
CA ASP A 350 12.85 -5.87 25.17
C ASP A 350 12.81 -7.39 25.44
N ASP A 351 12.25 -8.18 24.53
CA ASP A 351 12.08 -9.64 24.73
C ASP A 351 13.37 -10.43 24.48
N ALA A 352 14.45 -9.78 24.00
CA ALA A 352 15.75 -10.42 23.84
C ALA A 352 16.49 -10.68 25.17
N HIS A 353 15.98 -10.17 26.29
CA HIS A 353 16.64 -10.22 27.59
C HIS A 353 15.85 -10.92 28.72
N ALA A 354 14.60 -11.34 28.46
CA ALA A 354 13.73 -11.89 29.52
C ALA A 354 14.09 -13.32 29.94
N ASP A 355 14.64 -14.15 29.04
CA ASP A 355 15.12 -15.48 29.40
C ASP A 355 16.63 -15.42 29.66
N GLY A 356 17.01 -15.47 30.94
CA GLY A 356 18.39 -15.37 31.48
C GLY A 356 19.38 -16.45 31.04
N GLY A 357 19.43 -16.77 29.74
CA GLY A 357 20.49 -17.53 29.11
C GLY A 357 21.78 -16.71 29.02
N PRO A 358 22.95 -17.37 28.97
CA PRO A 358 24.22 -16.69 28.85
C PRO A 358 24.23 -15.86 27.55
N PRO A 359 24.87 -14.68 27.54
CA PRO A 359 24.83 -13.76 26.41
C PRO A 359 25.25 -14.51 25.14
N ALA A 360 24.28 -14.73 24.25
CA ALA A 360 24.54 -15.40 22.99
C ALA A 360 25.57 -14.54 22.25
N LYS A 361 26.75 -15.13 22.03
CA LYS A 361 27.85 -14.52 21.27
C LYS A 361 27.28 -13.82 20.05
N ARG A 362 27.51 -12.50 19.96
CA ARG A 362 27.31 -11.64 18.78
C ARG A 362 27.36 -12.49 17.51
N ARG A 363 26.19 -12.82 16.95
CA ARG A 363 26.12 -13.50 15.66
C ARG A 363 26.75 -12.57 14.65
N LYS A 364 27.84 -13.05 14.06
CA LYS A 364 28.63 -12.39 13.05
C LYS A 364 27.70 -11.98 11.90
N LYS A 365 27.66 -10.66 11.66
CA LYS A 365 27.25 -9.95 10.44
C LYS A 365 27.18 -10.90 9.23
N GLU A 366 25.98 -11.36 8.86
CA GLU A 366 25.72 -11.77 7.49
C GLU A 366 25.46 -10.50 6.70
N ALA A 367 26.39 -10.23 5.79
CA ALA A 367 26.39 -9.08 4.91
C ALA A 367 25.33 -9.24 3.82
N GLY A 368 24.59 -8.16 3.56
CA GLY A 368 23.77 -8.01 2.36
C GLY A 368 22.28 -8.19 2.59
N GLY A 369 21.64 -7.21 3.22
CA GLY A 369 20.18 -7.12 3.25
C GLY A 369 19.74 -5.92 4.06
N ARG A 370 19.15 -4.92 3.38
CA ARG A 370 18.43 -3.79 3.98
C ARG A 370 17.63 -4.24 5.20
N ARG A 371 18.01 -3.79 6.41
CA ARG A 371 17.08 -3.73 7.54
C ARG A 371 16.47 -2.33 7.56
N THR A 372 15.64 -2.06 6.56
CA THR A 372 14.72 -0.93 6.53
C THR A 372 13.48 -1.31 7.35
N GLY A 373 13.30 -0.72 8.53
CA GLY A 373 12.10 -0.83 9.35
C GLY A 373 11.78 -2.25 9.85
N LEU A 374 11.17 -2.36 11.02
CA LEU A 374 10.38 -3.55 11.32
C LEU A 374 9.35 -3.70 10.18
N PRO A 375 9.22 -4.84 9.47
CA PRO A 375 8.20 -5.01 8.45
C PRO A 375 6.84 -5.12 9.16
N ARG A 376 6.32 -3.97 9.62
CA ARG A 376 5.00 -3.79 10.20
C ARG A 376 4.00 -3.92 9.07
N GLN A 377 3.07 -4.84 9.20
CA GLN A 377 2.08 -5.13 8.16
C GLN A 377 0.68 -4.88 8.71
N THR A 378 -0.16 -4.23 7.91
CA THR A 378 -1.55 -3.92 8.23
C THR A 378 -2.47 -4.84 7.44
N THR A 379 -3.39 -5.49 8.13
CA THR A 379 -4.36 -6.44 7.54
C THR A 379 -5.69 -6.37 8.28
N ALA A 380 -6.77 -6.93 7.74
CA ALA A 380 -8.05 -7.04 8.40
C ALA A 380 -8.34 -8.51 8.73
N ALA A 381 -8.57 -8.81 10.01
CA ALA A 381 -8.91 -10.16 10.46
C ALA A 381 -10.41 -10.43 10.27
N TRP A 382 -10.75 -11.43 9.47
CA TRP A 382 -12.13 -11.73 9.11
C TRP A 382 -12.62 -13.08 9.63
N GLY A 383 -11.71 -14.03 9.89
CA GLY A 383 -12.06 -15.35 10.39
C GLY A 383 -11.01 -15.93 11.34
N TYR A 384 -11.40 -16.92 12.13
CA TYR A 384 -10.54 -17.58 13.11
C TYR A 384 -10.85 -19.08 13.21
N ASP A 385 -9.82 -19.90 13.08
CA ASP A 385 -9.87 -21.34 13.36
C ASP A 385 -9.19 -21.64 14.72
N PRO A 386 -9.98 -21.98 15.76
CA PRO A 386 -9.44 -22.34 17.07
C PRO A 386 -8.61 -23.63 17.06
N ALA A 387 -8.92 -24.60 16.20
CA ALA A 387 -8.24 -25.88 16.16
C ALA A 387 -6.83 -25.73 15.59
N ALA A 388 -6.69 -24.93 14.53
CA ALA A 388 -5.40 -24.60 13.93
C ALA A 388 -4.71 -23.38 14.56
N ARG A 389 -5.43 -22.62 15.42
CA ARG A 389 -4.99 -21.34 16.01
C ARG A 389 -4.48 -20.35 14.97
N VAL A 390 -5.22 -20.20 13.87
CA VAL A 390 -4.91 -19.26 12.78
C VAL A 390 -6.02 -18.24 12.58
N LEU A 391 -5.61 -16.98 12.38
CA LEU A 391 -6.50 -15.93 11.88
C LEU A 391 -6.46 -15.91 10.36
N HIS A 392 -7.64 -15.82 9.75
CA HIS A 392 -7.78 -15.52 8.34
C HIS A 392 -7.85 -14.01 8.16
N CYS A 393 -6.94 -13.48 7.34
CA CYS A 393 -6.75 -12.05 7.16
C CYS A 393 -6.77 -11.68 5.68
N MET A 394 -6.99 -10.40 5.39
CA MET A 394 -6.95 -9.84 4.03
C MET A 394 -6.55 -8.37 4.04
N TYR A 395 -6.10 -7.82 2.91
CA TYR A 395 -5.83 -6.38 2.84
C TYR A 395 -7.11 -5.53 3.02
N PRO A 396 -7.11 -4.47 3.85
CA PRO A 396 -8.32 -3.70 4.16
C PRO A 396 -8.97 -3.01 2.96
N ALA A 397 -8.19 -2.65 1.94
CA ALA A 397 -8.72 -2.08 0.70
C ALA A 397 -9.44 -3.10 -0.20
N GLY A 398 -9.35 -4.40 0.12
CA GLY A 398 -9.98 -5.46 -0.65
C GLY A 398 -9.37 -5.65 -2.03
N TRP A 399 -8.08 -5.34 -2.19
CA TRP A 399 -7.30 -5.69 -3.38
C TRP A 399 -7.11 -7.20 -3.45
N ALA A 400 -7.29 -7.77 -4.64
CA ALA A 400 -7.22 -9.22 -4.80
C ALA A 400 -5.79 -9.77 -4.64
N GLY A 401 -5.71 -11.01 -4.16
CA GLY A 401 -4.44 -11.72 -3.96
C GLY A 401 -3.72 -11.38 -2.65
N THR A 402 -4.40 -10.83 -1.65
CA THR A 402 -3.80 -10.40 -0.38
C THR A 402 -4.34 -11.14 0.85
N GLU A 403 -5.03 -12.27 0.64
CA GLU A 403 -5.35 -13.15 1.76
C GLU A 403 -4.08 -13.73 2.37
N LEU A 404 -4.04 -13.77 3.69
CA LEU A 404 -2.98 -14.39 4.45
C LEU A 404 -3.56 -15.11 5.66
N LEU A 405 -2.86 -16.13 6.12
CA LEU A 405 -3.10 -16.76 7.41
C LEU A 405 -2.09 -16.20 8.41
N LEU A 406 -2.54 -15.85 9.59
CA LEU A 406 -1.67 -15.44 10.69
C LEU A 406 -1.73 -16.50 11.79
N ASP A 407 -0.61 -17.18 12.01
CA ASP A 407 -0.47 -18.11 13.13
C ASP A 407 -0.42 -17.32 14.44
N VAL A 408 -1.39 -17.58 15.30
CA VAL A 408 -1.49 -16.98 16.63
C VAL A 408 -1.30 -18.03 17.74
N GLY A 409 -0.91 -19.25 17.36
CA GLY A 409 -0.58 -20.35 18.26
C GLY A 409 0.90 -20.44 18.60
N GLU A 410 1.79 -19.98 17.72
CA GLU A 410 3.25 -20.01 17.93
C GLU A 410 3.93 -18.70 17.46
N PRO A 411 4.79 -18.08 18.29
CA PRO A 411 5.54 -16.90 17.88
C PRO A 411 6.65 -17.28 16.88
N GLY A 412 6.92 -16.41 15.90
CA GLY A 412 7.98 -16.67 14.92
C GLY A 412 8.17 -15.54 13.90
N TRP A 413 9.27 -15.60 13.16
CA TRP A 413 9.63 -14.65 12.11
C TRP A 413 9.53 -15.23 10.69
N HIS A 414 9.19 -16.52 10.55
CA HIS A 414 9.16 -17.18 9.25
C HIS A 414 7.78 -17.04 8.59
N CYS A 415 7.81 -17.06 7.25
CA CYS A 415 6.62 -17.16 6.42
C CYS A 415 6.65 -18.55 5.77
N GLU A 416 5.59 -19.32 6.00
CA GLU A 416 5.33 -20.54 5.26
C GLU A 416 4.57 -20.15 4.00
N TYR A 417 5.30 -20.06 2.90
CA TYR A 417 4.69 -19.96 1.59
C TYR A 417 3.90 -21.24 1.34
N GLY A 418 2.66 -21.11 0.85
CA GLY A 418 1.88 -22.25 0.37
C GLY A 418 2.75 -23.14 -0.52
N ALA A 419 2.62 -24.46 -0.36
CA ALA A 419 3.65 -25.45 -0.73
C ALA A 419 4.12 -25.43 -2.21
N SER A 420 3.47 -24.67 -3.09
CA SER A 420 4.07 -24.24 -4.35
C SER A 420 3.32 -23.04 -4.94
N ARG A 421 3.94 -22.33 -5.92
CA ARG A 421 3.24 -21.49 -6.91
C ARG A 421 2.12 -22.24 -7.69
N ARG A 422 2.00 -23.57 -7.49
CA ARG A 422 0.95 -24.42 -8.06
C ARG A 422 -0.21 -24.68 -7.11
N ASP A 423 -0.08 -24.36 -5.82
CA ASP A 423 -1.20 -24.38 -4.88
C ASP A 423 -2.27 -23.41 -5.38
N ALA A 424 -3.50 -23.90 -5.49
CA ALA A 424 -4.61 -23.14 -6.02
C ALA A 424 -5.09 -22.05 -5.05
N PHE A 425 -4.66 -22.11 -3.78
CA PHE A 425 -4.99 -21.14 -2.74
C PHE A 425 -3.82 -20.20 -2.46
N ALA A 426 -2.58 -20.72 -2.45
CA ALA A 426 -1.34 -19.98 -2.23
C ALA A 426 -1.43 -18.89 -1.15
N VAL A 427 -2.17 -19.15 -0.07
CA VAL A 427 -2.32 -18.21 1.04
C VAL A 427 -1.05 -18.28 1.88
N ASN A 428 -0.33 -17.17 1.98
CA ASN A 428 0.89 -17.13 2.78
C ASN A 428 0.51 -17.25 4.26
N LYS A 429 1.17 -18.16 4.97
CA LYS A 429 1.04 -18.27 6.42
C LYS A 429 2.19 -17.50 7.08
N HIS A 430 1.85 -16.49 7.85
CA HIS A 430 2.78 -15.66 8.59
C HIS A 430 2.76 -16.03 10.06
N HIS A 431 3.93 -16.05 10.69
CA HIS A 431 4.06 -16.11 12.13
C HIS A 431 4.31 -14.69 12.66
N ALA A 432 3.56 -14.29 13.69
CA ALA A 432 3.73 -13.00 14.34
C ALA A 432 4.30 -13.17 15.74
N TYR A 433 5.09 -12.21 16.19
CA TYR A 433 5.45 -12.08 17.60
C TYR A 433 4.37 -11.34 18.38
N TRP A 434 3.78 -10.33 17.75
CA TRP A 434 2.69 -9.58 18.32
C TRP A 434 1.77 -9.07 17.22
N LEU A 435 0.52 -8.81 17.60
CA LEU A 435 -0.45 -8.09 16.79
C LEU A 435 -1.28 -7.17 17.68
N GLY A 436 -1.97 -6.20 17.10
CA GLY A 436 -2.97 -5.43 17.83
C GLY A 436 -3.94 -4.73 16.91
N VAL A 437 -5.07 -4.30 17.47
CA VAL A 437 -6.12 -3.60 16.73
C VAL A 437 -5.67 -2.18 16.46
N VAL A 438 -5.74 -1.75 15.21
CA VAL A 438 -5.43 -0.36 14.88
C VAL A 438 -6.55 0.54 15.35
N SER A 439 -6.16 1.61 16.04
CA SER A 439 -7.06 2.62 16.62
C SER A 439 -6.79 3.98 16.00
N SER A 440 -7.85 4.64 15.54
CA SER A 440 -7.77 6.02 15.05
C SER A 440 -7.35 6.99 16.17
N PRO A 441 -6.84 8.19 15.84
CA PRO A 441 -6.58 9.23 16.85
C PRO A 441 -7.78 9.47 17.77
N GLU A 442 -8.99 9.41 17.21
CA GLU A 442 -10.24 9.62 17.93
C GLU A 442 -10.61 8.45 18.84
N ASP A 443 -10.38 7.20 18.41
CA ASP A 443 -10.52 6.02 19.28
C ASP A 443 -9.64 6.16 20.53
N ARG A 444 -8.41 6.64 20.36
CA ARG A 444 -7.45 6.84 21.44
C ARG A 444 -7.91 7.96 22.39
N ARG A 445 -8.41 9.07 21.85
CA ARG A 445 -9.00 10.18 22.63
C ARG A 445 -10.17 9.70 23.49
N LEU A 446 -11.09 8.94 22.90
CA LEU A 446 -12.25 8.38 23.60
C LEU A 446 -11.86 7.32 24.64
N ALA A 447 -10.84 6.52 24.37
CA ALA A 447 -10.30 5.57 25.33
C ALA A 447 -9.71 6.28 26.57
N ALA A 448 -8.93 7.34 26.37
CA ALA A 448 -8.36 8.15 27.46
C ALA A 448 -9.46 8.83 28.30
N LEU A 449 -10.48 9.40 27.66
CA LEU A 449 -11.64 9.99 28.35
C LEU A 449 -12.41 8.95 29.17
N GLY A 450 -12.63 7.75 28.62
CA GLY A 450 -13.28 6.66 29.34
C GLY A 450 -12.48 6.19 30.56
N ALA A 451 -11.15 6.08 30.44
CA ALA A 451 -10.27 5.72 31.55
C ALA A 451 -10.26 6.78 32.66
N ALA A 452 -10.32 8.07 32.30
CA ALA A 452 -10.41 9.17 33.26
C ALA A 452 -11.75 9.17 34.03
N LEU A 453 -12.85 8.81 33.37
CA LEU A 453 -14.19 8.80 33.96
C LEU A 453 -14.48 7.58 34.84
N GLN A 454 -13.81 6.45 34.62
CA GLN A 454 -14.06 5.21 35.38
C GLN A 454 -13.37 5.17 36.75
N GLY A 455 -12.50 6.13 37.07
CA GLY A 455 -11.74 6.14 38.33
C GLY A 455 -10.87 4.89 38.54
N PRO A 456 -10.04 4.83 39.60
CA PRO A 456 -9.30 3.61 39.90
C PRO A 456 -10.26 2.54 40.42
N GLY A 457 -10.73 1.65 39.54
CA GLY A 457 -11.43 0.43 39.92
C GLY A 457 -10.44 -0.61 40.46
N GLU A 458 -10.81 -1.24 41.58
CA GLU A 458 -10.00 -2.17 42.36
C GLU A 458 -9.53 -3.39 41.54
N GLY A 459 -8.23 -3.44 41.27
CA GLY A 459 -7.54 -4.57 40.66
C GLY A 459 -6.04 -4.29 40.68
N GLY A 460 -5.40 -4.54 41.83
CA GLY A 460 -4.03 -4.11 42.10
C GLY A 460 -2.98 -4.73 41.20
N ALA A 461 -2.21 -3.87 40.53
CA ALA A 461 -0.76 -3.94 40.42
C ALA A 461 -0.25 -2.51 40.23
N SER A 462 0.58 -2.05 41.17
CA SER A 462 1.44 -0.84 41.15
C SER A 462 1.08 0.23 40.11
N ARG A 463 0.17 1.12 40.49
CA ARG A 463 0.08 2.46 39.89
C ARG A 463 1.25 3.27 40.45
N GLU A 464 2.42 3.13 39.83
CA GLU A 464 3.40 4.21 39.90
C GLU A 464 2.71 5.45 39.33
N GLN A 465 2.84 6.57 40.05
CA GLN A 465 2.36 7.85 39.59
C GLN A 465 3.18 8.25 38.36
N GLU A 466 2.72 7.85 37.17
CA GLU A 466 3.12 8.52 35.94
C GLU A 466 2.61 9.96 36.04
N GLY A 467 3.54 10.86 36.35
CA GLY A 467 3.34 12.27 36.13
C GLY A 467 2.96 12.49 34.67
N GLU A 468 2.07 13.44 34.44
CA GLU A 468 1.64 13.87 33.11
C GLU A 468 2.89 14.16 32.24
N VAL A 469 3.28 13.19 31.40
CA VAL A 469 4.42 13.33 30.49
C VAL A 469 3.99 14.34 29.43
N LYS A 470 4.60 15.53 29.46
CA LYS A 470 4.44 16.52 28.40
C LYS A 470 5.06 15.94 27.13
N LYS A 471 4.23 15.49 26.20
CA LYS A 471 4.65 15.12 24.85
C LYS A 471 5.47 16.26 24.24
N ILE A 472 6.66 15.96 23.73
CA ILE A 472 7.51 16.93 23.04
C ILE A 472 6.88 17.29 21.68
N ASP A 473 6.69 18.58 21.43
CA ASP A 473 6.17 19.13 20.16
C ASP A 473 7.33 19.80 19.40
N ILE A 474 8.05 19.00 18.61
CA ILE A 474 9.26 19.44 17.88
C ILE A 474 8.95 20.60 16.92
N ASP A 475 7.78 20.58 16.26
CA ASP A 475 7.35 21.65 15.35
C ASP A 475 7.14 22.97 16.10
N ALA A 476 6.50 22.93 17.26
CA ALA A 476 6.31 24.11 18.11
C ALA A 476 7.66 24.66 18.62
N LEU A 477 8.60 23.79 19.00
CA LEU A 477 9.94 24.19 19.41
C LEU A 477 10.74 24.80 18.27
N ALA A 478 10.70 24.21 17.07
CA ALA A 478 11.33 24.78 15.89
C ALA A 478 10.70 26.13 15.50
N ALA A 479 9.37 26.25 15.59
CA ALA A 479 8.66 27.50 15.32
C ALA A 479 9.09 28.63 16.27
N SER A 480 9.28 28.33 17.57
CA SER A 480 9.69 29.32 18.57
C SER A 480 11.11 29.88 18.29
N LEU A 481 12.02 29.02 17.81
CA LEU A 481 13.40 29.37 17.49
C LEU A 481 13.50 30.22 16.21
N ASN A 482 12.59 30.03 15.25
CA ASN A 482 12.65 30.69 13.94
C ASN A 482 11.75 31.94 13.83
N VAL A 483 11.26 32.49 14.94
CA VAL A 483 10.48 33.75 14.95
C VAL A 483 11.29 34.93 14.39
N SER A 484 12.60 34.99 14.65
CA SER A 484 13.51 36.02 14.14
C SER A 484 14.96 35.52 14.15
N GLU A 485 15.88 36.21 13.47
CA GLU A 485 17.31 35.89 13.57
C GLU A 485 17.84 35.95 15.02
N ALA A 486 17.24 36.79 15.85
CA ALA A 486 17.62 36.96 17.26
C ALA A 486 17.28 35.76 18.13
N THR A 487 16.29 34.95 17.72
CA THR A 487 15.78 33.79 18.48
C THR A 487 16.34 32.46 18.00
N ARG A 488 17.15 32.46 16.92
CA ARG A 488 17.79 31.27 16.34
C ARG A 488 18.98 30.80 17.18
N VAL A 489 18.69 30.36 18.40
CA VAL A 489 19.67 29.97 19.41
C VAL A 489 19.55 28.50 19.79
N PHE A 490 20.66 27.92 20.26
CA PHE A 490 20.70 26.58 20.83
C PHE A 490 21.74 26.54 21.93
N GLU A 491 21.67 25.53 22.81
CA GLU A 491 22.65 25.37 23.87
C GLU A 491 23.68 24.28 23.56
N VAL A 492 24.86 24.45 24.12
CA VAL A 492 25.95 23.46 24.15
C VAL A 492 26.26 23.19 25.61
N LEU A 493 26.15 21.92 26.03
CA LEU A 493 26.46 21.51 27.41
C LEU A 493 27.98 21.38 27.63
N ASP A 494 28.38 21.14 28.88
CA ASP A 494 29.77 20.80 29.19
C ASP A 494 30.10 19.42 28.57
N ASP A 495 31.26 19.31 27.92
CA ASP A 495 31.72 18.10 27.22
C ASP A 495 30.76 17.55 26.15
N ASP A 496 29.92 18.42 25.59
CA ASP A 496 28.95 18.06 24.55
C ASP A 496 29.61 17.93 23.16
N GLU A 497 28.99 17.14 22.30
CA GLU A 497 29.47 16.82 20.95
C GLU A 497 28.48 17.31 19.91
N MET A 498 28.97 18.02 18.89
CA MET A 498 28.14 18.36 17.73
C MET A 498 28.30 17.31 16.64
N LEU A 499 27.18 16.73 16.22
CA LEU A 499 27.08 15.72 15.17
C LEU A 499 26.75 16.41 13.85
N LEU A 500 27.57 16.22 12.83
CA LEU A 500 27.40 16.79 11.49
C LEU A 500 27.45 15.72 10.41
N GLY A 501 26.51 15.77 9.48
CA GLY A 501 26.38 14.75 8.44
C GLY A 501 25.03 14.73 7.76
N ASP A 502 24.83 13.67 6.99
CA ASP A 502 23.57 13.34 6.34
C ASP A 502 22.56 12.82 7.36
N VAL A 503 21.45 13.54 7.56
CA VAL A 503 20.48 13.23 8.61
C VAL A 503 19.73 11.93 8.27
N GLN A 504 19.41 11.70 7.00
CA GLN A 504 18.69 10.51 6.57
C GLN A 504 19.51 9.24 6.78
N LEU A 505 20.83 9.31 6.58
CA LEU A 505 21.73 8.18 6.80
C LEU A 505 22.01 7.95 8.29
N ALA A 506 21.98 9.00 9.12
CA ALA A 506 22.26 8.91 10.54
C ALA A 506 21.10 8.37 11.41
N LYS A 507 19.87 8.30 10.88
CA LYS A 507 18.62 7.90 11.57
C LYS A 507 18.66 6.59 12.38
N GLY A 508 19.51 5.62 12.00
CA GLY A 508 19.52 4.30 12.63
C GLY A 508 20.44 4.13 13.84
N ASP A 509 21.63 4.73 13.80
CA ASP A 509 22.71 4.49 14.80
C ASP A 509 23.45 5.78 15.21
N LEU A 510 22.92 6.96 14.87
CA LEU A 510 23.62 8.25 15.01
C LEU A 510 24.99 8.28 14.30
N ASP A 511 25.10 7.58 13.17
CA ASP A 511 26.35 7.46 12.38
C ASP A 511 26.61 8.74 11.55
N PHE A 512 26.72 9.88 12.24
CA PHE A 512 27.14 11.13 11.64
C PHE A 512 28.62 11.07 11.30
N GLU A 513 28.96 11.38 10.04
CA GLU A 513 30.33 11.24 9.53
C GLU A 513 31.35 12.18 10.18
N CYS A 514 30.89 13.30 10.77
CA CYS A 514 31.74 14.28 11.41
C CYS A 514 31.22 14.60 12.82
N VAL A 515 32.06 14.38 13.82
CA VAL A 515 31.80 14.75 15.21
C VAL A 515 32.77 15.84 15.62
N ILE A 516 32.26 16.94 16.18
CA ILE A 516 33.05 18.07 16.66
C ILE A 516 32.97 18.12 18.18
N GLU A 517 34.14 18.00 18.80
CA GLU A 517 34.35 18.10 20.25
C GLU A 517 34.98 19.44 20.64
N GLY A 518 34.98 19.74 21.94
CA GLY A 518 35.66 20.93 22.48
C GLY A 518 34.97 22.25 22.15
N LEU A 519 33.66 22.21 21.87
CA LEU A 519 32.82 23.40 21.78
C LEU A 519 32.75 24.10 23.13
N LYS A 520 32.73 25.44 23.10
CA LYS A 520 32.57 26.24 24.31
C LYS A 520 31.13 26.10 24.85
N PRO A 521 30.94 25.70 26.11
CA PRO A 521 29.61 25.59 26.71
C PRO A 521 28.88 26.94 26.77
N GLY A 522 27.56 26.91 26.62
CA GLY A 522 26.70 28.09 26.67
C GLY A 522 25.70 28.18 25.53
N VAL A 523 25.18 29.38 25.30
CA VAL A 523 24.21 29.69 24.25
C VAL A 523 24.94 30.04 22.96
N TRP A 524 24.59 29.33 21.90
CA TRP A 524 25.05 29.53 20.53
C TRP A 524 23.91 30.08 19.67
N ARG A 525 24.27 30.72 18.56
CA ARG A 525 23.33 31.18 17.55
C ARG A 525 23.67 30.64 16.18
N SER A 526 22.65 30.38 15.37
CA SER A 526 22.81 30.07 13.96
C SER A 526 22.58 31.31 13.10
N ALA A 527 23.41 31.47 12.08
CA ALA A 527 23.28 32.49 11.06
C ALA A 527 23.61 31.88 9.70
N VAL A 528 22.78 32.19 8.70
CA VAL A 528 23.05 31.81 7.31
C VAL A 528 23.61 33.03 6.60
N SER A 529 24.81 32.92 6.03
CA SER A 529 25.39 33.96 5.21
C SER A 529 25.57 33.46 3.78
N VAL A 530 25.09 34.24 2.81
CA VAL A 530 25.52 34.11 1.42
C VAL A 530 26.86 34.82 1.33
N ALA A 531 27.95 34.09 1.04
CA ALA A 531 29.25 34.73 0.88
C ALA A 531 29.19 35.71 -0.30
N GLY A 532 29.75 36.91 -0.15
CA GLY A 532 29.74 37.96 -1.19
C GLY A 532 30.54 37.64 -2.47
N ASP A 533 31.04 36.42 -2.60
CA ASP A 533 31.55 35.81 -3.83
C ASP A 533 30.52 34.70 -4.11
N ASP A 534 29.65 34.89 -5.12
CA ASP A 534 28.36 34.22 -5.44
C ASP A 534 28.39 32.67 -5.59
N ARG A 535 29.32 31.98 -4.93
CA ARG A 535 29.62 30.57 -5.12
C ARG A 535 29.31 29.71 -3.91
N PHE A 536 29.12 30.24 -2.70
CA PHE A 536 28.88 29.37 -1.53
C PHE A 536 27.87 29.95 -0.54
N THR A 537 26.90 29.12 -0.14
CA THR A 537 26.09 29.33 1.06
C THR A 537 26.90 28.81 2.26
N GLU A 538 27.01 29.61 3.32
CA GLU A 538 27.74 29.24 4.54
C GLU A 538 26.80 29.30 5.75
N VAL A 539 26.70 28.19 6.48
CA VAL A 539 25.98 28.12 7.76
C VAL A 539 26.99 28.36 8.88
N ARG A 540 26.76 29.41 9.68
CA ARG A 540 27.61 29.79 10.81
C ARG A 540 26.91 29.53 12.13
N LEU A 541 27.60 28.84 13.02
CA LEU A 541 27.21 28.62 14.40
C LEU A 541 28.20 29.38 15.29
N LEU A 542 27.70 30.32 16.09
CA LEU A 542 28.54 31.25 16.84
C LEU A 542 28.19 31.21 18.33
N TRP A 543 29.19 31.06 19.20
CA TRP A 543 29.00 31.20 20.63
C TRP A 543 28.62 32.65 20.96
N ALA A 544 27.52 32.84 21.70
CA ALA A 544 26.99 34.15 22.05
C ALA A 544 27.31 34.53 23.49
N MET A 545 26.93 33.67 24.44
CA MET A 545 27.06 33.95 25.88
C MET A 545 26.98 32.68 26.72
N PRO A 546 27.47 32.68 27.98
CA PRO A 546 27.21 31.59 28.91
C PRO A 546 25.71 31.49 29.24
N GLY A 547 25.18 30.28 29.42
CA GLY A 547 23.78 30.08 29.80
C GLY A 547 23.16 28.81 29.22
N ARG A 548 21.84 28.73 29.35
CA ARG A 548 20.96 27.66 28.85
C ARG A 548 19.86 28.28 27.99
N VAL A 549 19.25 27.49 27.11
CA VAL A 549 18.13 27.94 26.26
C VAL A 549 16.81 27.35 26.77
N ASP A 550 15.80 28.20 26.96
CA ASP A 550 14.41 27.74 27.10
C ASP A 550 13.79 27.61 25.71
N TYR A 551 13.76 26.40 25.17
CA TYR A 551 13.24 26.15 23.82
C TYR A 551 11.73 26.41 23.68
N GLY A 552 10.97 26.42 24.78
CA GLY A 552 9.54 26.79 24.75
C GLY A 552 9.31 28.29 24.61
N ALA A 553 10.30 29.10 25.01
CA ALA A 553 10.24 30.56 24.95
C ALA A 553 11.66 31.18 24.80
N PRO A 554 12.32 31.00 23.65
CA PRO A 554 13.71 31.40 23.47
C PRO A 554 13.86 32.92 23.57
N ALA A 555 14.76 33.37 24.44
CA ALA A 555 15.04 34.78 24.61
C ALA A 555 15.78 35.32 23.38
N ALA A 556 15.25 36.40 22.79
CA ALA A 556 15.92 37.10 21.70
C ALA A 556 17.26 37.68 22.17
N LEU A 557 18.34 37.38 21.45
CA LEU A 557 19.65 38.00 21.69
C LEU A 557 19.57 39.51 21.45
N ALA A 558 20.30 40.30 22.24
CA ALA A 558 20.39 41.75 22.01
C ALA A 558 21.09 42.03 20.67
N SER A 559 20.69 43.10 19.97
CA SER A 559 21.25 43.47 18.66
C SER A 559 22.78 43.59 18.64
N ASP A 560 23.39 44.00 19.75
CA ASP A 560 24.85 44.10 19.93
C ASP A 560 25.54 42.72 19.92
N THR A 561 24.79 41.65 20.19
CA THR A 561 25.23 40.24 20.13
C THR A 561 24.98 39.63 18.74
N ILE A 562 24.05 40.20 17.96
CA ILE A 562 23.63 39.72 16.63
C ILE A 562 24.48 40.33 15.51
N GLY A 563 24.95 41.57 15.68
CA GLY A 563 25.70 42.31 14.67
C GLY A 563 27.00 41.65 14.23
N GLY A 564 27.00 41.03 13.05
CA GLY A 564 28.18 40.57 12.31
C GLY A 564 29.03 41.71 11.70
N GLY A 565 29.18 42.85 12.39
CA GLY A 565 29.85 44.04 11.84
C GLY A 565 31.17 44.46 12.48
N SER A 566 31.54 43.94 13.66
CA SER A 566 32.83 44.30 14.30
C SER A 566 33.29 43.39 15.44
N GLY A 567 32.62 42.24 15.63
CA GLY A 567 33.10 41.16 16.51
C GLY A 567 34.26 40.34 15.94
N GLU A 568 34.68 40.60 14.69
CA GLU A 568 35.90 40.02 14.10
C GLU A 568 37.16 40.36 14.93
N SER A 569 37.07 41.39 15.78
CA SER A 569 38.14 41.92 16.64
C SER A 569 37.98 41.56 18.12
N GLY A 570 37.28 40.47 18.46
CA GLY A 570 37.40 39.89 19.80
C GLY A 570 38.86 39.48 20.00
N ALA A 571 39.63 40.30 20.72
CA ALA A 571 41.05 40.09 21.00
C ALA A 571 41.27 38.72 21.67
N GLY A 572 41.52 37.69 20.88
CA GLY A 572 41.78 36.33 21.39
C GLY A 572 41.25 35.17 20.56
N ALA A 573 40.43 35.37 19.53
CA ALA A 573 39.96 34.25 18.70
C ALA A 573 40.93 33.97 17.52
N GLY A 574 41.41 32.74 17.40
CA GLY A 574 42.42 32.28 16.43
C GLY A 574 41.95 32.33 14.96
N PRO A 575 42.76 31.89 13.99
CA PRO A 575 42.33 31.79 12.59
C PRO A 575 41.27 30.69 12.41
N TRP A 576 40.49 30.77 11.33
CA TRP A 576 39.63 29.65 10.91
C TRP A 576 40.51 28.48 10.45
N GLU A 577 40.28 27.30 11.02
CA GLU A 577 40.97 26.06 10.68
C GLU A 577 39.96 24.98 10.26
N LYS A 578 40.35 24.08 9.36
CA LYS A 578 39.50 22.92 9.01
C LYS A 578 39.49 21.96 10.19
N ILE A 579 38.32 21.76 10.79
CA ILE A 579 38.12 20.86 11.94
C ILE A 579 37.42 19.57 11.55
N GLY A 580 36.80 19.50 10.37
CA GLY A 580 36.12 18.30 9.90
C GLY A 580 35.65 18.40 8.45
N SER A 581 35.06 17.32 7.96
CA SER A 581 34.31 17.27 6.71
C SER A 581 33.40 16.06 6.71
N TYR A 582 32.28 16.16 6.00
CA TYR A 582 31.30 15.08 5.79
C TYR A 582 30.75 15.14 4.36
N SER A 583 30.09 14.09 3.91
CA SER A 583 29.33 13.99 2.66
C SER A 583 27.83 13.97 2.91
N ILE A 584 27.07 14.39 1.91
CA ILE A 584 25.61 14.23 1.83
C ILE A 584 25.31 13.41 0.58
N ASP A 585 24.39 12.44 0.71
CA ASP A 585 23.87 11.62 -0.39
C ASP A 585 22.33 11.65 -0.47
N SER A 586 21.64 12.09 0.60
CA SER A 586 20.17 12.06 0.70
C SER A 586 19.51 13.41 0.42
N GLY A 587 20.30 14.46 0.31
CA GLY A 587 19.85 15.84 0.17
C GLY A 587 19.52 16.56 1.48
N SER A 588 19.61 15.91 2.65
CA SER A 588 19.36 16.56 3.96
C SER A 588 20.58 16.46 4.89
N THR A 589 20.87 17.55 5.60
CA THR A 589 21.98 17.60 6.55
C THR A 589 21.63 18.36 7.81
N GLY A 590 22.33 18.02 8.89
CA GLY A 590 22.14 18.60 10.20
C GLY A 590 23.48 18.84 10.88
N ALA A 591 23.50 19.87 11.72
CA ALA A 591 24.50 20.07 12.75
C ALA A 591 23.75 20.13 14.07
N ILE A 592 23.73 19.02 14.81
CA ILE A 592 22.85 18.79 15.97
C ILE A 592 23.72 18.35 17.15
N MET A 593 23.48 18.93 18.34
CA MET A 593 24.14 18.49 19.57
C MET A 593 23.68 17.09 19.96
N ARG A 594 24.61 16.23 20.34
CA ARG A 594 24.30 14.87 20.83
C ARG A 594 23.34 14.92 22.03
N SER A 595 23.55 15.87 22.94
CA SER A 595 22.76 16.00 24.17
C SER A 595 21.25 16.19 23.96
N VAL A 596 20.81 16.75 22.85
CA VAL A 596 19.36 16.92 22.58
C VAL A 596 18.71 15.66 22.01
N LEU A 597 19.51 14.74 21.46
CA LEU A 597 19.08 13.43 20.95
C LEU A 597 19.17 12.35 22.03
N ASP A 598 20.13 12.48 22.95
CA ASP A 598 20.31 11.55 24.09
C ASP A 598 19.47 11.96 25.32
N GLY A 599 18.76 13.10 25.27
CA GLY A 599 18.03 13.67 26.40
C GLY A 599 16.59 14.06 26.08
N ASP A 600 15.86 14.54 27.09
CA ASP A 600 14.41 14.79 27.02
C ASP A 600 14.00 16.06 26.22
N VAL A 601 14.83 16.50 25.27
CA VAL A 601 14.61 17.74 24.50
C VAL A 601 13.98 17.46 23.14
N LEU A 602 14.51 16.51 22.38
CA LEU A 602 13.93 16.05 21.11
C LEU A 602 13.41 14.62 21.19
N THR A 603 13.78 13.86 22.22
CA THR A 603 13.35 12.49 22.41
C THR A 603 12.62 12.34 23.74
N ASP A 604 11.61 11.48 23.80
CA ASP A 604 10.93 11.05 25.01
C ASP A 604 10.50 9.58 24.86
N ASP A 605 9.69 9.06 25.78
CA ASP A 605 9.19 7.68 25.71
C ASP A 605 8.35 7.38 24.45
N ASP A 606 7.81 8.42 23.80
CA ASP A 606 6.97 8.33 22.59
C ASP A 606 7.72 8.71 21.29
N ILE A 607 8.81 9.48 21.38
CA ILE A 607 9.63 9.95 20.25
C ILE A 607 11.05 9.45 20.41
N ASP A 608 11.42 8.43 19.64
CA ASP A 608 12.81 7.97 19.55
C ASP A 608 13.67 8.87 18.66
N VAL A 609 14.99 8.68 18.74
CA VAL A 609 15.99 9.44 17.96
C VAL A 609 15.71 9.40 16.46
N GLU A 610 15.30 8.24 15.93
CA GLU A 610 14.97 8.08 14.51
C GLU A 610 13.80 8.99 14.14
N SER A 611 12.70 8.92 14.91
CA SER A 611 11.50 9.74 14.73
C SER A 611 11.79 11.24 14.85
N ALA A 612 12.61 11.63 15.83
CA ALA A 612 13.05 13.01 15.98
C ALA A 612 13.79 13.50 14.74
N LEU A 613 14.78 12.73 14.24
CA LEU A 613 15.53 13.07 13.03
C LEU A 613 14.66 13.09 11.77
N GLU A 614 13.60 12.27 11.68
CA GLU A 614 12.62 12.34 10.59
C GLU A 614 11.86 13.68 10.61
N MET A 615 11.34 14.07 11.77
CA MET A 615 10.61 15.34 11.92
C MET A 615 11.51 16.54 11.60
N LEU A 616 12.78 16.50 12.02
CA LEU A 616 13.75 17.55 11.66
C LEU A 616 14.02 17.62 10.15
N MET A 617 14.00 16.49 9.44
CA MET A 617 14.12 16.49 7.98
C MET A 617 12.90 17.09 7.28
N ASP A 618 11.70 16.73 7.74
CA ASP A 618 10.46 17.29 7.19
C ASP A 618 10.43 18.82 7.35
N LEU A 619 10.91 19.33 8.49
CA LEU A 619 11.10 20.77 8.73
C LEU A 619 12.06 21.43 7.72
N ALA A 620 13.14 20.73 7.32
CA ALA A 620 14.06 21.23 6.31
C ALA A 620 13.43 21.23 4.89
N LEU A 621 12.58 20.25 4.59
CA LEU A 621 11.90 20.09 3.30
C LEU A 621 10.76 21.09 3.10
N ASP A 622 10.00 21.39 4.15
CA ASP A 622 8.81 22.24 4.06
C ASP A 622 9.11 23.68 3.66
N GLY A 623 10.36 24.16 3.86
CA GLY A 623 10.87 25.46 3.40
C GLY A 623 10.18 26.70 4.02
N ASN A 624 9.07 26.51 4.74
CA ASN A 624 8.25 27.56 5.34
C ASN A 624 8.81 28.08 6.67
N VAL A 625 9.75 27.34 7.29
CA VAL A 625 10.37 27.68 8.57
C VAL A 625 11.85 28.03 8.33
N GLY A 626 12.26 29.26 8.67
CA GLY A 626 13.68 29.62 8.76
C GLY A 626 14.47 29.76 7.45
N GLY A 627 13.80 29.80 6.28
CA GLY A 627 14.42 30.15 5.00
C GLY A 627 15.34 29.08 4.40
N GLY A 628 14.96 27.80 4.52
CA GLY A 628 15.71 26.66 3.98
C GLY A 628 16.81 26.09 4.90
N CYS A 629 17.01 26.71 6.07
CA CYS A 629 17.88 26.21 7.14
C CYS A 629 17.24 26.53 8.50
N PRO A 630 16.17 25.84 8.92
CA PRO A 630 15.57 26.08 10.23
C PRO A 630 16.55 25.84 11.39
N ALA A 631 16.50 26.73 12.38
CA ALA A 631 17.09 26.48 13.70
C ALA A 631 16.22 25.50 14.48
N VAL A 632 16.84 24.52 15.12
CA VAL A 632 16.14 23.46 15.87
C VAL A 632 16.78 23.34 17.25
N PRO A 633 16.12 22.73 18.24
CA PRO A 633 16.76 22.46 19.51
C PRO A 633 18.10 21.75 19.32
N GLY A 634 19.16 22.27 19.93
CA GLY A 634 20.51 21.73 19.76
C GLY A 634 21.19 22.00 18.42
N GLY A 635 20.63 22.81 17.50
CA GLY A 635 21.40 23.19 16.31
C GLY A 635 20.58 23.65 15.10
N VAL A 636 20.91 23.11 13.93
CA VAL A 636 20.30 23.46 12.64
C VAL A 636 20.16 22.24 11.74
N VAL A 637 19.13 22.26 10.88
CA VAL A 637 18.96 21.33 9.77
C VAL A 637 18.69 22.10 8.48
N PHE A 638 19.16 21.59 7.35
CA PHE A 638 19.03 22.26 6.06
C PHE A 638 19.15 21.27 4.90
N MET A 639 18.62 21.68 3.75
CA MET A 639 18.79 20.94 2.50
C MET A 639 20.18 21.20 1.92
N GLY A 640 20.84 20.15 1.45
CA GLY A 640 22.16 20.21 0.83
C GLY A 640 22.18 19.44 -0.49
N ASP A 641 23.14 19.75 -1.35
CA ASP A 641 23.40 18.98 -2.56
C ASP A 641 24.34 17.82 -2.26
N ASP A 642 24.27 16.78 -3.09
CA ASP A 642 25.18 15.64 -3.00
C ASP A 642 26.63 16.11 -3.16
N GLY A 643 27.48 15.79 -2.18
CA GLY A 643 28.88 16.20 -2.21
C GLY A 643 29.53 16.37 -0.85
N GLY A 644 30.79 16.80 -0.87
CA GLY A 644 31.61 16.97 0.33
C GLY A 644 31.52 18.38 0.92
N TYR A 645 31.25 18.45 2.22
CA TYR A 645 31.12 19.66 3.02
C TYR A 645 32.35 19.85 3.89
N ALA A 646 32.88 21.08 3.92
CA ALA A 646 34.02 21.42 4.78
C ALA A 646 33.54 22.12 6.05
N VAL A 647 33.98 21.63 7.20
CA VAL A 647 33.67 22.21 8.51
C VAL A 647 34.90 22.96 9.03
N LEU A 648 34.73 24.26 9.23
CA LEU A 648 35.76 25.15 9.76
C LEU A 648 35.44 25.54 11.20
N GLY A 649 36.45 25.63 12.05
CA GLY A 649 36.35 26.03 13.44
C GLY A 649 37.21 27.23 13.75
N ARG A 650 36.82 28.00 14.76
CA ARG A 650 37.63 29.05 15.37
C ARG A 650 37.72 28.82 16.88
N LYS A 651 38.93 28.80 17.43
CA LYS A 651 39.18 28.62 18.86
C LYS A 651 39.43 29.95 19.58
N ASP A 652 39.04 30.06 20.84
CA ASP A 652 39.42 31.16 21.71
C ASP A 652 40.82 30.97 22.34
N GLY A 653 41.26 31.92 23.16
CA GLY A 653 42.57 31.88 23.82
C GLY A 653 42.76 30.74 24.83
N GLN A 654 41.69 30.00 25.18
CA GLN A 654 41.74 28.80 26.02
C GLN A 654 41.68 27.51 25.20
N GLY A 655 41.57 27.61 23.87
CA GLY A 655 41.53 26.47 22.95
C GLY A 655 40.13 25.89 22.70
N SER A 656 39.08 26.46 23.29
CA SER A 656 37.69 26.03 23.05
C SER A 656 37.16 26.58 21.73
N ILE A 657 36.41 25.78 20.99
CA ILE A 657 35.77 26.21 19.73
C ILE A 657 34.62 27.17 20.06
N VAL A 658 34.67 28.37 19.51
CA VAL A 658 33.68 29.45 19.72
C VAL A 658 32.93 29.84 18.44
N ALA A 659 33.32 29.28 17.30
CA ALA A 659 32.61 29.43 16.05
C ALA A 659 32.83 28.21 15.16
N VAL A 660 31.77 27.77 14.47
CA VAL A 660 31.77 26.72 13.46
C VAL A 660 31.17 27.29 12.18
N ALA A 661 31.78 27.02 11.03
CA ALA A 661 31.27 27.38 9.72
C ALA A 661 31.24 26.14 8.83
N ILE A 662 30.07 25.87 8.25
CA ILE A 662 29.84 24.76 7.32
C ILE A 662 29.75 25.35 5.92
N ARG A 663 30.70 24.97 5.05
CA ARG A 663 30.75 25.45 3.67
C ARG A 663 30.18 24.40 2.74
N MET A 664 29.09 24.78 2.07
CA MET A 664 28.46 23.97 1.02
C MET A 664 29.24 24.15 -0.29
N PRO A 665 29.33 23.15 -1.17
CA PRO A 665 29.84 23.33 -2.53
C PRO A 665 28.91 24.25 -3.36
N ALA A 666 29.47 24.94 -4.36
CA ALA A 666 28.72 25.80 -5.27
C ALA A 666 27.83 24.97 -6.20
N PHE A 667 26.62 25.42 -6.49
CA PHE A 667 25.84 24.92 -7.63
C PHE A 667 26.72 24.96 -8.89
N SER A 668 27.02 23.79 -9.46
CA SER A 668 27.35 23.72 -10.89
C SER A 668 26.03 23.65 -11.64
N GLU A 669 25.61 24.78 -12.24
CA GLU A 669 24.48 24.79 -13.20
C GLU A 669 24.70 23.81 -14.36
#